data_AF-A0A0Q4GAH8-F1
#
_entry.id   AF-A0A0Q4GAH8-F1
#
_cell.length_a   1.000
_cell.length_b   1.000
_cell.length_c   1.000
_cell.angle_alpha   90.00
_cell.angle_beta   90.00
_cell.angle_gamma   90.00
#
_symmetry.space_group_name_H-M   'P 1'
#
loop_
_entity.id
_entity.type
_entity.pdbx_description
1 polymer ?
#
loop_
_entity_poly.entity_id
_entity_poly.type
_entity_poly.pdbx_seq_one_letter_code
_entity_poly.pdbx_strand_id
1 'polypeptide(L)'
;MINFNWPSGCLSFSGNKGSAKWLFISLIFISFLSYGQNNGLQFAGQHAVQDSRTSLDLSFENALCLQGNFEISFDLFFTPRQKDYYGYVFRMIDQQGYNIDLLYDQKSTNGQNFKLILGNRFSNIASHLDTGILISKWTHFSLKYHRETDLLVLSDGYHTFSEVNVKLTKSECFKVLFGANHFKRFKTTDVPAMNIRDIRILVNENLKFYWPLDELEGSFAVDRISGKKAKVENPTWINGSHSKWRMVKSFTVQGNPSTAFNSNKEQIYIVASNYLYQVSIQDGNLDSLPYDGTRNLKAGNQSIYNPLSNDLYNVFIDQKKVSKYNLTTRKWDQQYELPKRLTKYWHANKVISNWDSALYFFGGYGQLMYKDSIQRYDFKSKIWSDVKISGKAFKPRYLAASGISANGESVYILGGYGSNTGEQMLNPENYYDLIKFSLKTNTVQKVFELKRPDQDFAFAASLIIDSAARKYYGLIFPNDKFNSALRLVTGSLSQPTYQILGNSIPYLFHDINSYADLYYCPVNKKFIAITLFTNDEHVTQVKIYAIDSPVGTGRPLNEIKKTPYYLYLVGILALLLVLAMALYIKLSKKKVREDLKQPLVGNVELHDIALSDISIPSEKSNLFPSVSSKPIQLFLFGNLQLFDEEGTEVSKQLSPLVKELFLLILLYSLRREGGISAKMLDEILWFGKSERIARNNRSVNIAKLKNFLDRLNHFRLNKDSGYWRIDIDPESVYVDYIHYINILQNQTATAQQVEDFFQLIKRGPLLQNLEFDWLDGFKSELSHEIINVLLSRARKPESTINPELTIQLADYILNFDPVNEEAVILKCRALGLAGKHALAKNTFDRFMKDYQSLYGDTFKRTFPSIMEG
;
A
#
# COMPACT_ATOMS: atom_id res chain seq x y z
N MET A 1 32.38 -0.62 -26.18
CA MET A 1 33.47 0.35 -26.42
C MET A 1 33.01 1.34 -27.47
N ILE A 2 32.61 2.54 -27.04
CA ILE A 2 32.50 3.74 -27.88
C ILE A 2 32.92 4.88 -26.94
N ASN A 3 34.10 5.44 -27.17
CA ASN A 3 34.69 6.53 -26.39
C ASN A 3 34.11 7.87 -26.86
N PHE A 4 33.57 8.66 -25.93
CA PHE A 4 33.32 10.09 -26.17
C PHE A 4 34.37 10.92 -25.42
N ASN A 5 35.35 11.43 -26.19
CA ASN A 5 36.28 12.46 -25.75
C ASN A 5 35.57 13.82 -25.78
N TRP A 6 35.52 14.52 -24.65
CA TRP A 6 35.18 15.94 -24.58
C TRP A 6 36.47 16.76 -24.51
N PRO A 7 36.66 17.80 -25.35
CA PRO A 7 37.81 18.68 -25.25
C PRO A 7 37.63 19.70 -24.14
N SER A 8 38.62 19.76 -23.25
CA SER A 8 38.77 20.76 -22.20
C SER A 8 39.32 22.06 -22.79
N GLY A 9 38.46 23.08 -22.90
CA GLY A 9 38.83 24.46 -23.20
C GLY A 9 38.39 25.38 -22.06
N CYS A 10 39.36 25.89 -21.28
CA CYS A 10 39.15 26.89 -20.24
C CYS A 10 38.78 28.25 -20.88
N LEU A 11 37.60 28.77 -20.55
CA LEU A 11 37.27 30.19 -20.68
C LEU A 11 37.20 30.79 -19.28
N SER A 12 38.13 31.70 -18.97
CA SER A 12 38.11 32.47 -17.73
C SER A 12 37.02 33.54 -17.80
N PHE A 13 36.05 33.48 -16.90
CA PHE A 13 35.14 34.58 -16.62
C PHE A 13 35.56 35.25 -15.31
N SER A 14 36.27 36.38 -15.42
CA SER A 14 36.36 37.36 -14.35
C SER A 14 35.07 38.18 -14.34
N GLY A 15 34.11 37.81 -13.49
CA GLY A 15 32.82 38.48 -13.46
C GLY A 15 32.05 38.22 -12.18
N ASN A 16 32.12 39.18 -11.26
CA ASN A 16 31.15 39.47 -10.21
C ASN A 16 30.63 38.27 -9.37
N LYS A 17 31.23 38.05 -8.19
CA LYS A 17 30.85 36.98 -7.23
C LYS A 17 29.36 37.01 -6.77
N GLY A 18 28.62 38.07 -7.09
CA GLY A 18 27.19 38.19 -6.83
C GLY A 18 26.30 37.47 -7.85
N SER A 19 26.60 37.52 -9.15
CA SER A 19 25.73 36.95 -10.21
C SER A 19 25.85 35.43 -10.32
N ALA A 20 27.04 34.88 -10.06
CA ALA A 20 27.27 33.43 -10.05
C ALA A 20 26.46 32.71 -8.96
N LYS A 21 26.23 33.33 -7.80
CA LYS A 21 25.39 32.75 -6.74
C LYS A 21 23.91 32.68 -7.15
N TRP A 22 23.39 33.69 -7.84
CA TRP A 22 22.01 33.68 -8.33
C TRP A 22 21.79 32.71 -9.49
N LEU A 23 22.78 32.58 -10.39
CA LEU A 23 22.78 31.56 -11.45
C LEU A 23 22.87 30.14 -10.89
N PHE A 24 23.68 29.91 -9.85
CA PHE A 24 23.79 28.60 -9.19
C PHE A 24 22.52 28.26 -8.39
N ILE A 25 21.90 29.22 -7.73
CA ILE A 25 20.60 29.06 -7.06
C ILE A 25 19.48 28.82 -8.09
N SER A 26 19.51 29.52 -9.23
CA SER A 26 18.57 29.31 -10.34
C SER A 26 18.72 27.91 -10.97
N LEU A 27 19.95 27.45 -11.21
CA LEU A 27 20.24 26.10 -11.70
C LEU A 27 19.82 25.01 -10.69
N ILE A 28 19.99 25.27 -9.39
CA ILE A 28 19.49 24.37 -8.33
C ILE A 28 17.96 24.36 -8.32
N PHE A 29 17.29 25.50 -8.47
CA PHE A 29 15.81 25.58 -8.55
C PHE A 29 15.23 24.92 -9.81
N ILE A 30 15.92 25.00 -10.95
CA ILE A 30 15.52 24.32 -12.20
C ILE A 30 15.76 22.79 -12.10
N SER A 31 16.80 22.37 -11.37
CA SER A 31 17.07 20.95 -11.10
C SER A 31 16.05 20.30 -10.16
N PHE A 32 15.45 21.07 -9.25
CA PHE A 32 14.40 20.60 -8.34
C PHE A 32 13.01 20.50 -8.98
N LEU A 33 12.81 21.02 -10.19
CA LEU A 33 11.53 20.99 -10.91
C LEU A 33 11.48 19.95 -12.04
N SER A 34 12.56 19.22 -12.31
CA SER A 34 12.55 18.09 -13.25
C SER A 34 12.01 16.82 -12.59
N TYR A 35 10.76 16.86 -12.11
CA TYR A 35 9.98 15.63 -12.05
C TYR A 35 9.65 15.26 -13.49
N GLY A 36 10.14 14.11 -13.96
CA GLY A 36 9.63 13.52 -15.20
C GLY A 36 8.11 13.43 -15.08
N GLN A 37 7.39 14.19 -15.90
CA GLN A 37 5.94 14.17 -15.88
C GLN A 37 5.46 12.84 -16.46
N ASN A 38 4.93 11.98 -15.60
CA ASN A 38 4.35 10.68 -15.96
C ASN A 38 2.87 10.81 -16.33
N ASN A 39 2.47 11.89 -17.01
CA ASN A 39 1.09 12.10 -17.47
C ASN A 39 0.89 11.64 -18.92
N GLY A 40 -0.35 11.34 -19.25
CA GLY A 40 -0.81 10.94 -20.57
C GLY A 40 -1.75 9.74 -20.55
N LEU A 41 -2.45 9.57 -21.65
CA LEU A 41 -3.33 8.45 -21.94
C LEU A 41 -2.69 7.57 -23.02
N GLN A 42 -2.49 6.30 -22.72
CA GLN A 42 -2.08 5.29 -23.69
C GLN A 42 -3.30 4.75 -24.44
N PHE A 43 -3.18 4.69 -25.76
CA PHE A 43 -4.20 4.18 -26.67
C PHE A 43 -3.85 2.76 -27.10
N ALA A 44 -4.73 1.82 -26.72
CA ALA A 44 -4.74 0.48 -27.29
C ALA A 44 -5.16 0.58 -28.76
N GLY A 45 -4.23 0.23 -29.65
CA GLY A 45 -4.37 0.37 -31.10
C GLY A 45 -4.54 -0.96 -31.81
N GLN A 46 -3.88 -1.11 -32.97
CA GLN A 46 -3.97 -2.32 -33.80
C GLN A 46 -3.54 -3.63 -33.13
N HIS A 47 -2.76 -3.57 -32.05
CA HIS A 47 -2.36 -4.75 -31.28
C HIS A 47 -3.49 -5.32 -30.40
N ALA A 48 -4.54 -4.54 -30.16
CA ALA A 48 -5.71 -4.95 -29.39
C ALA A 48 -6.89 -5.30 -30.30
N VAL A 49 -7.76 -6.19 -29.81
CA VAL A 49 -9.07 -6.46 -30.44
C VAL A 49 -9.90 -5.18 -30.50
N GLN A 50 -10.77 -5.06 -31.50
CA GLN A 50 -11.48 -3.82 -31.82
C GLN A 50 -12.23 -3.22 -30.61
N ASP A 51 -12.93 -4.06 -29.84
CA ASP A 51 -13.71 -3.64 -28.66
C ASP A 51 -12.85 -3.15 -27.48
N SER A 52 -11.55 -3.46 -27.49
CA SER A 52 -10.59 -3.02 -26.46
C SER A 52 -9.79 -1.80 -26.87
N ARG A 53 -10.01 -1.24 -28.07
CA ARG A 53 -9.28 -0.06 -28.55
C ARG A 53 -9.73 1.19 -27.82
N THR A 54 -8.79 2.10 -27.58
CA THR A 54 -9.04 3.29 -26.75
C THR A 54 -9.69 4.42 -27.55
N SER A 55 -10.69 5.05 -26.94
CA SER A 55 -11.39 6.23 -27.46
C SER A 55 -11.26 7.38 -26.46
N LEU A 56 -11.05 8.61 -26.95
CA LEU A 56 -11.14 9.83 -26.14
C LEU A 56 -12.04 10.85 -26.84
N ASP A 57 -13.10 11.27 -26.16
CA ASP A 57 -14.08 12.25 -26.64
C ASP A 57 -14.10 13.49 -25.73
N LEU A 58 -13.49 14.58 -26.20
CA LEU A 58 -13.43 15.86 -25.49
C LEU A 58 -14.77 16.60 -25.46
N SER A 59 -15.73 16.11 -26.24
CA SER A 59 -17.01 16.73 -26.54
C SER A 59 -18.18 15.78 -26.22
N PHE A 60 -18.00 14.89 -25.24
CA PHE A 60 -18.94 13.83 -24.89
C PHE A 60 -20.32 14.39 -24.49
N GLU A 61 -20.35 15.35 -23.57
CA GLU A 61 -21.60 15.97 -23.11
C GLU A 61 -22.19 16.90 -24.17
N ASN A 62 -21.36 17.82 -24.67
CA ASN A 62 -21.75 18.84 -25.63
C ASN A 62 -20.58 19.14 -26.57
N ALA A 63 -20.90 19.56 -27.80
CA ALA A 63 -19.92 20.06 -28.76
C ALA A 63 -19.06 21.19 -28.17
N LEU A 64 -17.82 21.32 -28.64
CA LEU A 64 -16.90 22.38 -28.23
C LEU A 64 -17.06 23.58 -29.13
N CYS A 65 -17.55 24.69 -28.56
CA CYS A 65 -17.79 25.92 -29.31
C CYS A 65 -16.55 26.84 -29.29
N LEU A 66 -15.91 27.00 -30.45
CA LEU A 66 -14.68 27.72 -30.73
C LEU A 66 -14.98 28.92 -31.65
N GLN A 67 -15.26 30.08 -31.04
CA GLN A 67 -15.62 31.30 -31.77
C GLN A 67 -14.39 32.08 -32.20
N GLY A 68 -14.14 32.16 -33.50
CA GLY A 68 -13.02 32.92 -34.08
C GLY A 68 -11.86 32.02 -34.48
N ASN A 69 -10.63 32.54 -34.38
CA ASN A 69 -9.43 31.76 -34.66
C ASN A 69 -9.20 30.79 -33.51
N PHE A 70 -8.82 29.55 -33.79
CA PHE A 70 -8.55 28.58 -32.75
C PHE A 70 -7.34 27.71 -33.06
N GLU A 71 -6.76 27.16 -32.00
CA GLU A 71 -5.65 26.21 -32.05
C GLU A 71 -6.01 25.01 -31.17
N ILE A 72 -5.81 23.80 -31.69
CA ILE A 72 -5.82 22.57 -30.90
C ILE A 72 -4.40 22.01 -30.94
N SER A 73 -3.78 21.82 -29.78
CA SER A 73 -2.45 21.25 -29.67
C SER A 73 -2.37 20.13 -28.65
N PHE A 74 -1.44 19.21 -28.84
CA PHE A 74 -1.23 18.03 -28.00
C PHE A 74 0.16 17.44 -28.22
N ASP A 75 0.64 16.65 -27.27
CA ASP A 75 1.87 15.89 -27.42
C ASP A 75 1.56 14.44 -27.80
N LEU A 76 2.28 13.90 -28.77
CA LEU A 76 2.16 12.54 -29.28
C LEU A 76 3.46 11.74 -29.02
N PHE A 77 3.31 10.48 -28.59
CA PHE A 77 4.38 9.51 -28.48
C PHE A 77 3.88 8.13 -28.90
N PHE A 78 4.66 7.34 -29.61
CA PHE A 78 4.27 5.99 -30.02
C PHE A 78 4.77 4.94 -29.04
N THR A 79 3.87 4.02 -28.67
CA THR A 79 4.21 2.88 -27.82
C THR A 79 5.25 2.03 -28.55
N PRO A 80 6.46 1.83 -28.01
CA PRO A 80 7.52 1.14 -28.74
C PRO A 80 7.17 -0.34 -29.05
N ARG A 81 7.87 -0.90 -30.04
CA ARG A 81 7.85 -2.35 -30.38
C ARG A 81 6.50 -2.88 -30.83
N GLN A 82 5.67 -2.02 -31.40
CA GLN A 82 4.41 -2.42 -32.02
C GLN A 82 4.66 -2.81 -33.47
N LYS A 83 3.90 -3.79 -33.96
CA LYS A 83 4.02 -4.31 -35.33
C LYS A 83 3.54 -3.31 -36.38
N ASP A 84 2.56 -2.48 -36.03
CA ASP A 84 1.95 -1.50 -36.93
C ASP A 84 1.46 -0.28 -36.12
N TYR A 85 1.60 0.91 -36.70
CA TYR A 85 1.11 2.18 -36.15
C TYR A 85 0.06 2.85 -37.03
N TYR A 86 -0.52 2.17 -38.02
CA TYR A 86 -1.56 2.74 -38.87
C TYR A 86 -2.84 3.13 -38.08
N GLY A 87 -3.35 4.34 -38.31
CA GLY A 87 -4.68 4.75 -37.85
C GLY A 87 -4.89 6.25 -37.63
N TYR A 88 -6.09 6.59 -37.14
CA TYR A 88 -6.50 7.96 -36.83
C TYR A 88 -5.96 8.40 -35.47
N VAL A 89 -5.22 9.51 -35.47
CA VAL A 89 -4.74 10.16 -34.23
C VAL A 89 -5.84 11.06 -33.67
N PHE A 90 -6.36 11.95 -34.53
CA PHE A 90 -7.26 13.03 -34.17
C PHE A 90 -8.35 13.20 -35.24
N ARG A 91 -9.56 13.54 -34.81
CA ARG A 91 -10.70 13.86 -35.68
C ARG A 91 -11.51 15.00 -35.07
N MET A 92 -11.79 16.01 -35.87
CA MET A 92 -12.70 17.10 -35.56
C MET A 92 -13.82 17.15 -36.58
N ILE A 93 -15.08 17.32 -36.15
CA ILE A 93 -16.24 17.30 -37.03
C ILE A 93 -17.14 18.49 -36.71
N ASP A 94 -17.54 19.27 -37.70
CA ASP A 94 -18.52 20.34 -37.52
C ASP A 94 -19.97 19.82 -37.47
N GLN A 95 -20.93 20.72 -37.26
CA GLN A 95 -22.35 20.35 -37.15
C GLN A 95 -22.95 19.85 -38.48
N GLN A 96 -22.37 20.24 -39.61
CA GLN A 96 -22.78 19.86 -40.97
C GLN A 96 -22.15 18.53 -41.40
N GLY A 97 -21.24 17.98 -40.60
CA GLY A 97 -20.55 16.73 -40.87
C GLY A 97 -19.35 16.89 -41.80
N TYR A 98 -18.71 18.05 -41.85
CA TYR A 98 -17.37 18.21 -42.41
C TYR A 98 -16.33 17.83 -41.35
N ASN A 99 -15.41 16.93 -41.71
CA ASN A 99 -14.37 16.43 -40.81
C ASN A 99 -12.98 16.99 -41.17
N ILE A 100 -12.15 17.17 -40.16
CA ILE A 100 -10.70 17.32 -40.26
C ILE A 100 -10.07 16.16 -39.50
N ASP A 101 -9.36 15.29 -40.21
CA ASP A 101 -8.73 14.11 -39.59
C ASP A 101 -7.21 14.15 -39.76
N LEU A 102 -6.49 13.81 -38.70
CA LEU A 102 -5.07 13.53 -38.73
C LEU A 102 -4.87 12.01 -38.69
N LEU A 103 -4.36 11.45 -39.79
CA LEU A 103 -4.11 10.03 -39.98
C LEU A 103 -2.61 9.75 -40.00
N TYR A 104 -2.17 8.70 -39.32
CA TYR A 104 -0.82 8.16 -39.47
C TYR A 104 -0.82 6.90 -40.35
N ASP A 105 0.06 6.87 -41.34
CA ASP A 105 0.24 5.78 -42.30
C ASP A 105 1.72 5.39 -42.39
N GLN A 106 2.09 4.35 -41.62
CA GLN A 106 3.46 3.85 -41.56
C GLN A 106 3.97 3.33 -42.91
N LYS A 107 3.09 2.81 -43.76
CA LYS A 107 3.43 2.12 -45.02
C LYS A 107 3.35 3.05 -46.24
N SER A 108 3.25 4.35 -46.01
CA SER A 108 3.08 5.32 -47.09
C SER A 108 4.25 5.28 -48.08
N THR A 109 3.95 4.97 -49.35
CA THR A 109 4.93 4.78 -50.43
C THR A 109 5.54 6.08 -50.95
N ASN A 110 4.92 7.23 -50.65
CA ASN A 110 5.41 8.56 -51.01
C ASN A 110 6.22 9.24 -49.88
N GLY A 111 6.53 8.50 -48.80
CA GLY A 111 7.24 8.98 -47.63
C GLY A 111 6.40 9.82 -46.66
N GLN A 112 5.22 10.32 -47.05
CA GLN A 112 4.39 11.15 -46.19
C GLN A 112 3.56 10.27 -45.25
N ASN A 113 3.93 10.20 -43.98
CA ASN A 113 3.32 9.30 -43.01
C ASN A 113 2.30 9.97 -42.09
N PHE A 114 2.25 11.31 -42.02
CA PHE A 114 1.08 12.02 -41.52
C PHE A 114 0.30 12.62 -42.69
N LYS A 115 -0.99 12.31 -42.76
CA LYS A 115 -1.92 12.79 -43.78
C LYS A 115 -3.07 13.50 -43.10
N LEU A 116 -3.43 14.68 -43.62
CA LEU A 116 -4.61 15.39 -43.19
C LEU A 116 -5.75 15.14 -44.19
N ILE A 117 -6.95 14.83 -43.68
CA ILE A 117 -8.15 14.61 -44.50
C ILE A 117 -9.13 15.73 -44.18
N LEU A 118 -9.67 16.37 -45.23
CA LEU A 118 -10.63 17.46 -45.14
C LEU A 118 -11.91 17.02 -45.86
N GLY A 119 -12.97 16.77 -45.10
CA GLY A 119 -14.18 16.15 -45.62
C GLY A 119 -13.89 14.76 -46.22
N ASN A 120 -14.01 14.66 -47.54
CA ASN A 120 -13.77 13.43 -48.31
C ASN A 120 -12.52 13.48 -49.20
N ARG A 121 -11.63 14.48 -49.03
CA ARG A 121 -10.38 14.61 -49.81
C ARG A 121 -9.16 14.64 -48.91
N PHE A 122 -8.02 14.22 -49.45
CA PHE A 122 -6.72 14.50 -48.83
C PHE A 122 -6.40 16.00 -48.95
N SER A 123 -5.83 16.55 -47.89
CA SER A 123 -5.21 17.87 -47.86
C SER A 123 -3.89 17.86 -48.62
N ASN A 124 -3.44 19.03 -49.07
CA ASN A 124 -2.07 19.22 -49.55
C ASN A 124 -1.06 19.21 -48.38
N ILE A 125 -1.54 19.29 -47.14
CA ILE A 125 -0.75 19.13 -45.93
C ILE A 125 -0.44 17.65 -45.72
N ALA A 126 0.83 17.32 -45.87
CA ALA A 126 1.34 15.99 -45.58
C ALA A 126 2.77 16.09 -45.03
N SER A 127 3.01 15.44 -43.89
CA SER A 127 4.32 15.48 -43.21
C SER A 127 5.02 14.12 -43.28
N HIS A 128 6.34 14.17 -43.37
CA HIS A 128 7.22 13.04 -43.14
C HIS A 128 7.91 13.23 -41.79
N LEU A 129 7.61 12.35 -40.83
CA LEU A 129 8.29 12.32 -39.54
C LEU A 129 8.82 10.91 -39.26
N ASP A 130 10.12 10.76 -39.03
CA ASP A 130 10.69 9.45 -38.71
C ASP A 130 9.97 8.82 -37.49
N THR A 131 9.45 7.60 -37.65
CA THR A 131 8.83 6.83 -36.58
C THR A 131 9.77 6.67 -35.38
N GLY A 132 11.09 6.60 -35.62
CA GLY A 132 12.13 6.59 -34.60
C GLY A 132 12.07 7.77 -33.63
N ILE A 133 11.66 8.95 -34.11
CA ILE A 133 11.45 10.14 -33.28
C ILE A 133 10.21 9.95 -32.40
N LEU A 134 9.10 9.49 -32.98
CA LEU A 134 7.83 9.31 -32.28
C LEU A 134 7.89 8.26 -31.17
N ILE A 135 8.74 7.23 -31.30
CA ILE A 135 8.95 6.20 -30.26
C ILE A 135 10.02 6.58 -29.22
N SER A 136 10.78 7.66 -29.43
CA SER A 136 11.89 8.05 -28.55
C SER A 136 11.60 9.28 -27.71
N LYS A 137 10.73 10.19 -28.17
CA LYS A 137 10.35 11.39 -27.43
C LYS A 137 8.95 11.89 -27.78
N TRP A 138 8.37 12.60 -26.82
CA TRP A 138 7.12 13.34 -27.03
C TRP A 138 7.32 14.40 -28.11
N THR A 139 6.42 14.42 -29.09
CA THR A 139 6.43 15.35 -30.22
C THR A 139 5.17 16.21 -30.17
N HIS A 140 5.35 17.52 -30.21
CA HIS A 140 4.25 18.48 -30.09
C HIS A 140 3.57 18.69 -31.45
N PHE A 141 2.26 18.51 -31.50
CA PHE A 141 1.42 18.80 -32.66
C PHE A 141 0.50 19.97 -32.37
N SER A 142 0.30 20.85 -33.35
CA SER A 142 -0.72 21.90 -33.28
C SER A 142 -1.44 22.09 -34.61
N LEU A 143 -2.75 22.26 -34.54
CA LEU A 143 -3.63 22.55 -35.66
C LEU A 143 -4.33 23.89 -35.41
N LYS A 144 -3.95 24.91 -36.17
CA LYS A 144 -4.50 26.26 -36.10
C LYS A 144 -5.42 26.53 -37.27
N TYR A 145 -6.59 27.10 -37.00
CA TYR A 145 -7.51 27.57 -38.02
C TYR A 145 -7.74 29.07 -37.88
N HIS A 146 -7.45 29.80 -38.96
CA HIS A 146 -7.72 31.23 -39.09
C HIS A 146 -9.02 31.40 -39.89
N ARG A 147 -10.08 31.83 -39.21
CA ARG A 147 -11.45 31.90 -39.76
C ARG A 147 -11.58 32.96 -40.85
N GLU A 148 -10.91 34.11 -40.67
CA GLU A 148 -11.01 35.25 -41.59
C GLU A 148 -10.39 34.95 -42.95
N THR A 149 -9.30 34.18 -42.98
CA THR A 149 -8.54 33.85 -44.19
C THR A 149 -8.81 32.44 -44.72
N ASP A 150 -9.69 31.68 -44.05
CA ASP A 150 -9.94 30.26 -44.30
C ASP A 150 -8.64 29.45 -44.45
N LEU A 151 -7.70 29.69 -43.54
CA LEU A 151 -6.34 29.12 -43.53
C LEU A 151 -6.21 28.11 -42.39
N LEU A 152 -5.84 26.88 -42.73
CA LEU A 152 -5.48 25.83 -41.79
C LEU A 152 -3.96 25.68 -41.74
N VAL A 153 -3.39 25.62 -40.54
CA VAL A 153 -1.95 25.47 -40.32
C VAL A 153 -1.71 24.27 -39.39
N LEU A 154 -0.93 23.30 -39.83
CA LEU A 154 -0.50 22.15 -39.03
C LEU A 154 0.99 22.31 -38.71
N SER A 155 1.36 22.17 -37.45
CA SER A 155 2.75 21.99 -37.02
C SER A 155 2.93 20.63 -36.36
N ASP A 156 4.03 19.95 -36.69
CA ASP A 156 4.45 18.67 -36.10
C ASP A 156 5.66 18.83 -35.15
N GLY A 157 5.94 20.07 -34.76
CA GLY A 157 7.06 20.44 -33.88
C GLY A 157 8.38 20.68 -34.62
N TYR A 158 8.52 20.26 -35.87
CA TYR A 158 9.71 20.49 -36.71
C TYR A 158 9.41 21.33 -37.94
N HIS A 159 8.25 21.09 -38.53
CA HIS A 159 7.79 21.72 -39.75
C HIS A 159 6.42 22.36 -39.50
N THR A 160 6.07 23.30 -40.38
CA THR A 160 4.77 23.94 -40.41
C THR A 160 4.24 23.89 -41.83
N PHE A 161 3.01 23.44 -41.99
CA PHE A 161 2.32 23.27 -43.24
C PHE A 161 1.06 24.11 -43.21
N SER A 162 0.62 24.62 -44.37
CA SER A 162 -0.61 25.40 -44.42
C SER A 162 -1.40 25.15 -45.70
N GLU A 163 -2.71 25.25 -45.60
CA GLU A 163 -3.65 25.14 -46.73
C GLU A 163 -4.76 26.18 -46.58
N VAL A 164 -5.06 26.88 -47.67
CA VAL A 164 -6.18 27.83 -47.79
C VAL A 164 -7.40 27.17 -48.42
N ASN A 165 -8.57 27.81 -48.30
CA ASN A 165 -9.82 27.32 -48.87
C ASN A 165 -10.21 25.93 -48.33
N VAL A 166 -9.97 25.70 -47.04
CA VAL A 166 -10.36 24.46 -46.36
C VAL A 166 -11.87 24.30 -46.23
N LYS A 167 -12.66 25.35 -46.48
CA LYS A 167 -14.14 25.31 -46.50
C LYS A 167 -14.73 24.71 -45.24
N LEU A 168 -14.04 24.87 -44.10
CA LEU A 168 -14.61 24.52 -42.81
C LEU A 168 -15.87 25.36 -42.66
N THR A 169 -17.03 24.76 -42.39
CA THR A 169 -18.25 25.55 -42.31
C THR A 169 -18.09 26.62 -41.24
N LYS A 170 -18.80 27.75 -41.38
CA LYS A 170 -18.81 28.81 -40.36
C LYS A 170 -19.44 28.34 -39.02
N SER A 171 -19.69 27.04 -38.84
CA SER A 171 -20.10 26.44 -37.57
C SER A 171 -19.11 26.82 -36.47
N GLU A 172 -19.68 27.14 -35.32
CA GLU A 172 -18.88 27.54 -34.16
C GLU A 172 -18.59 26.36 -33.25
N CYS A 173 -19.23 25.20 -33.44
CA CYS A 173 -19.18 24.10 -32.50
C CYS A 173 -18.78 22.78 -33.16
N PHE A 174 -17.84 22.08 -32.53
CA PHE A 174 -17.18 20.90 -33.09
C PHE A 174 -17.27 19.69 -32.16
N LYS A 175 -17.38 18.50 -32.75
CA LYS A 175 -17.08 17.22 -32.10
C LYS A 175 -15.58 16.99 -32.21
N VAL A 176 -14.89 16.71 -31.11
CA VAL A 176 -13.43 16.50 -31.08
C VAL A 176 -13.11 15.16 -30.44
N LEU A 177 -12.44 14.30 -31.20
CA LEU A 177 -12.23 12.88 -30.91
C LEU A 177 -10.76 12.50 -31.15
N PHE A 178 -10.24 11.59 -30.34
CA PHE A 178 -8.93 10.97 -30.52
C PHE A 178 -9.06 9.44 -30.52
N GLY A 179 -8.27 8.79 -31.37
CA GLY A 179 -8.28 7.34 -31.52
C GLY A 179 -9.61 6.77 -32.02
N ALA A 180 -10.06 5.67 -31.41
CA ALA A 180 -11.28 4.99 -31.84
C ALA A 180 -12.49 5.87 -31.54
N ASN A 181 -13.55 5.75 -32.33
CA ASN A 181 -14.82 6.39 -31.98
C ASN A 181 -16.00 5.71 -32.68
N HIS A 182 -17.18 5.93 -32.11
CA HIS A 182 -18.45 5.41 -32.61
C HIS A 182 -19.41 6.52 -33.09
N PHE A 183 -18.90 7.70 -33.43
CA PHE A 183 -19.73 8.86 -33.72
C PHE A 183 -20.36 8.82 -35.13
N LYS A 184 -21.68 8.58 -35.19
CA LYS A 184 -22.50 8.63 -36.42
C LYS A 184 -21.86 7.86 -37.59
N ARG A 185 -21.62 8.52 -38.73
CA ARG A 185 -20.98 7.94 -39.94
C ARG A 185 -19.45 7.93 -39.87
N PHE A 186 -18.86 8.50 -38.83
CA PHE A 186 -17.42 8.67 -38.67
C PHE A 186 -16.81 7.60 -37.74
N LYS A 187 -17.46 6.45 -37.61
CA LYS A 187 -16.95 5.35 -36.80
C LYS A 187 -15.60 4.90 -37.36
N THR A 188 -14.63 4.71 -36.50
CA THR A 188 -13.36 4.09 -36.86
C THR A 188 -12.82 3.32 -35.69
N THR A 189 -12.25 2.16 -35.99
CA THR A 189 -11.47 1.36 -35.05
C THR A 189 -9.97 1.48 -35.32
N ASP A 190 -9.56 2.12 -36.40
CA ASP A 190 -8.14 2.20 -36.77
C ASP A 190 -7.42 3.25 -35.94
N VAL A 191 -6.58 2.77 -35.03
CA VAL A 191 -5.90 3.59 -34.03
C VAL A 191 -4.43 3.19 -33.98
N PRO A 192 -3.50 4.15 -34.12
CA PRO A 192 -2.09 3.90 -33.88
C PRO A 192 -1.88 3.49 -32.42
N ALA A 193 -0.90 2.62 -32.13
CA ALA A 193 -0.49 2.38 -30.76
C ALA A 193 0.27 3.59 -30.21
N MET A 194 -0.48 4.57 -29.72
CA MET A 194 0.01 5.91 -29.37
C MET A 194 -0.29 6.29 -27.93
N ASN A 195 0.37 7.32 -27.47
CA ASN A 195 0.14 7.99 -26.20
C ASN A 195 -0.09 9.47 -26.50
N ILE A 196 -1.11 10.05 -25.88
CA ILE A 196 -1.43 11.48 -25.99
C ILE A 196 -1.35 12.10 -24.59
N ARG A 197 -0.86 13.33 -24.50
CA ARG A 197 -0.96 14.15 -23.28
C ARG A 197 -1.13 15.62 -23.62
N ASP A 198 -1.45 16.40 -22.61
CA ASP A 198 -1.37 17.87 -22.68
C ASP A 198 -2.19 18.49 -23.82
N ILE A 199 -3.44 18.06 -23.97
CA ILE A 199 -4.34 18.62 -24.99
C ILE A 199 -4.76 20.03 -24.59
N ARG A 200 -4.40 21.02 -25.39
CA ARG A 200 -4.71 22.45 -25.19
C ARG A 200 -5.55 22.96 -26.34
N ILE A 201 -6.55 23.78 -26.02
CA ILE A 201 -7.36 24.48 -27.02
C ILE A 201 -7.32 25.97 -26.72
N LEU A 202 -6.78 26.75 -27.66
CA LEU A 202 -6.76 28.20 -27.61
C LEU A 202 -7.84 28.75 -28.54
N VAL A 203 -8.50 29.83 -28.12
CA VAL A 203 -9.45 30.60 -28.94
C VAL A 203 -9.04 32.06 -28.87
N ASN A 204 -8.77 32.65 -30.04
CA ASN A 204 -8.19 33.99 -30.17
C ASN A 204 -7.00 34.17 -29.22
N GLU A 205 -6.05 33.23 -29.29
CA GLU A 205 -4.81 33.17 -28.48
C GLU A 205 -5.00 32.98 -26.96
N ASN A 206 -6.24 32.89 -26.48
CA ASN A 206 -6.53 32.63 -25.07
C ASN A 206 -6.77 31.14 -24.83
N LEU A 207 -6.07 30.56 -23.86
CA LEU A 207 -6.25 29.16 -23.46
C LEU A 207 -7.65 28.96 -22.86
N LYS A 208 -8.51 28.23 -23.60
CA LYS A 208 -9.90 27.99 -23.22
C LYS A 208 -10.12 26.63 -22.57
N PHE A 209 -9.37 25.62 -23.01
CA PHE A 209 -9.42 24.27 -22.45
C PHE A 209 -8.02 23.66 -22.35
N TYR A 210 -7.78 22.86 -21.31
CA TYR A 210 -6.55 22.13 -21.06
C TYR A 210 -6.80 20.80 -20.36
N TRP A 211 -6.70 19.69 -21.09
CA TRP A 211 -6.69 18.33 -20.57
C TRP A 211 -5.24 17.82 -20.47
N PRO A 212 -4.63 17.78 -19.27
CA PRO A 212 -3.29 17.21 -19.08
C PRO A 212 -3.23 15.69 -19.31
N LEU A 213 -4.37 15.00 -19.17
CA LEU A 213 -4.49 13.53 -19.17
C LEU A 213 -3.67 12.85 -18.07
N ASP A 214 -3.71 13.40 -16.85
CA ASP A 214 -2.91 12.94 -15.70
C ASP A 214 -3.71 12.18 -14.63
N GLU A 215 -4.88 11.68 -15.00
CA GLU A 215 -5.73 10.87 -14.14
C GLU A 215 -5.05 9.56 -13.71
N LEU A 216 -5.41 9.06 -12.53
CA LEU A 216 -4.90 7.79 -12.01
C LEU A 216 -5.72 6.60 -12.52
N GLU A 217 -7.03 6.79 -12.68
CA GLU A 217 -8.00 5.78 -13.11
C GLU A 217 -9.32 6.43 -13.55
N GLY A 218 -10.26 5.60 -14.00
CA GLY A 218 -11.61 6.02 -14.38
C GLY A 218 -11.76 6.32 -15.87
N SER A 219 -12.99 6.62 -16.28
CA SER A 219 -13.40 6.78 -17.68
C SER A 219 -13.59 8.24 -18.09
N PHE A 220 -13.03 9.19 -17.33
CA PHE A 220 -13.16 10.61 -17.61
C PHE A 220 -11.84 11.33 -17.39
N ALA A 221 -11.52 12.25 -18.31
CA ALA A 221 -10.49 13.26 -18.12
C ALA A 221 -11.11 14.62 -17.80
N VAL A 222 -10.45 15.44 -16.99
CA VAL A 222 -11.01 16.75 -16.58
C VAL A 222 -10.14 17.89 -17.07
N ASP A 223 -10.77 18.86 -17.74
CA ASP A 223 -10.11 20.09 -18.16
C ASP A 223 -9.86 21.02 -16.97
N ARG A 224 -8.65 21.58 -16.87
CA ARG A 224 -8.22 22.45 -15.77
C ARG A 224 -8.71 23.89 -15.85
N ILE A 225 -9.23 24.33 -17.01
CA ILE A 225 -9.64 25.72 -17.22
C ILE A 225 -11.13 25.91 -16.91
N SER A 226 -11.99 25.11 -17.53
CA SER A 226 -13.46 25.18 -17.40
C SER A 226 -14.07 24.05 -16.56
N GLY A 227 -13.30 23.00 -16.23
CA GLY A 227 -13.81 21.83 -15.50
C GLY A 227 -14.56 20.82 -16.37
N LYS A 228 -14.55 20.98 -17.70
CA LYS A 228 -15.30 20.12 -18.62
C LYS A 228 -14.73 18.70 -18.67
N LYS A 229 -15.62 17.70 -18.67
CA LYS A 229 -15.24 16.29 -18.73
C LYS A 229 -15.09 15.81 -20.18
N ALA A 230 -14.00 15.10 -20.44
CA ALA A 230 -13.81 14.28 -21.63
C ALA A 230 -14.08 12.82 -21.27
N LYS A 231 -14.79 12.06 -22.11
CA LYS A 231 -15.03 10.64 -21.86
C LYS A 231 -13.92 9.80 -22.49
N VAL A 232 -13.48 8.78 -21.78
CA VAL A 232 -12.48 7.81 -22.23
C VAL A 232 -13.07 6.40 -22.18
N GLU A 233 -12.96 5.67 -23.28
CA GLU A 233 -13.32 4.25 -23.35
C GLU A 233 -12.04 3.42 -23.46
N ASN A 234 -11.98 2.30 -22.72
CA ASN A 234 -10.78 1.47 -22.54
C ASN A 234 -9.52 2.28 -22.11
N PRO A 235 -9.60 3.04 -21.00
CA PRO A 235 -8.50 3.91 -20.57
C PRO A 235 -7.29 3.12 -20.09
N THR A 236 -6.10 3.52 -20.53
CA THR A 236 -4.83 3.13 -19.91
C THR A 236 -4.06 4.39 -19.52
N TRP A 237 -4.24 4.83 -18.27
CA TRP A 237 -3.62 6.03 -17.76
C TRP A 237 -2.16 5.81 -17.40
N ILE A 238 -1.25 6.58 -18.01
CA ILE A 238 0.20 6.46 -17.78
C ILE A 238 0.52 6.74 -16.31
N ASN A 239 -0.08 7.78 -15.74
CA ASN A 239 0.15 8.14 -14.33
C ASN A 239 -0.30 7.04 -13.36
N GLY A 240 -1.44 6.40 -13.65
CA GLY A 240 -1.90 5.22 -12.92
C GLY A 240 -0.90 4.08 -12.95
N SER A 241 -0.36 3.74 -14.12
CA SER A 241 0.62 2.64 -14.28
C SER A 241 1.93 2.87 -13.53
N HIS A 242 2.33 4.12 -13.29
CA HIS A 242 3.51 4.49 -12.52
C HIS A 242 3.26 4.62 -11.01
N SER A 243 2.02 4.49 -10.53
CA SER A 243 1.67 4.71 -9.12
C SER A 243 0.88 3.58 -8.49
N LYS A 244 0.22 2.74 -9.30
CA LYS A 244 -0.60 1.62 -8.84
C LYS A 244 -0.06 0.29 -9.37
N TRP A 245 0.11 -0.67 -8.47
CA TRP A 245 0.32 -2.07 -8.81
C TRP A 245 -0.92 -2.64 -9.51
N ARG A 246 -0.71 -3.23 -10.68
CA ARG A 246 -1.74 -3.95 -11.44
C ARG A 246 -1.48 -5.45 -11.32
N MET A 247 -2.52 -6.22 -11.00
CA MET A 247 -2.44 -7.68 -11.05
C MET A 247 -2.33 -8.14 -12.52
N VAL A 248 -1.23 -8.84 -12.84
CA VAL A 248 -0.97 -9.42 -14.17
C VAL A 248 -1.60 -10.81 -14.28
N LYS A 249 -1.49 -11.61 -13.21
CA LYS A 249 -2.00 -12.98 -13.19
C LYS A 249 -2.31 -13.46 -11.77
N SER A 250 -3.33 -14.31 -11.64
CA SER A 250 -3.59 -15.10 -10.44
C SER A 250 -4.08 -16.50 -10.79
N PHE A 251 -3.58 -17.51 -10.09
CA PHE A 251 -3.98 -18.91 -10.22
C PHE A 251 -3.54 -19.69 -8.98
N THR A 252 -3.94 -20.97 -8.88
CA THR A 252 -3.57 -21.85 -7.77
C THR A 252 -2.73 -23.03 -8.26
N VAL A 253 -1.89 -23.55 -7.38
CA VAL A 253 -0.99 -24.68 -7.64
C VAL A 253 -0.96 -25.59 -6.41
N GLN A 254 -1.00 -26.90 -6.61
CA GLN A 254 -0.87 -27.86 -5.50
C GLN A 254 0.55 -27.93 -4.96
N GLY A 255 0.70 -27.99 -3.64
CA GLY A 255 1.95 -28.29 -2.95
C GLY A 255 2.79 -27.05 -2.62
N ASN A 256 4.10 -27.15 -2.79
CA ASN A 256 5.06 -26.11 -2.41
C ASN A 256 5.80 -25.59 -3.65
N PRO A 257 5.15 -24.81 -4.54
CA PRO A 257 5.81 -24.28 -5.71
C PRO A 257 6.90 -23.28 -5.33
N SER A 258 7.85 -23.07 -6.22
CA SER A 258 8.88 -22.03 -6.08
C SER A 258 9.02 -21.23 -7.36
N THR A 259 9.57 -20.01 -7.25
CA THR A 259 9.59 -19.04 -8.35
C THR A 259 11.01 -18.74 -8.81
N ALA A 260 11.17 -18.47 -10.10
CA ALA A 260 12.40 -17.96 -10.69
C ALA A 260 12.10 -16.96 -11.80
N PHE A 261 12.98 -16.00 -12.02
CA PHE A 261 12.79 -14.96 -13.03
C PHE A 261 13.88 -14.99 -14.10
N ASN A 262 13.46 -15.06 -15.36
CA ASN A 262 14.32 -14.88 -16.51
C ASN A 262 14.23 -13.44 -16.99
N SER A 263 15.22 -12.63 -16.62
CA SER A 263 15.30 -11.21 -16.99
C SER A 263 15.51 -10.98 -18.49
N ASN A 264 16.14 -11.91 -19.20
CA ASN A 264 16.41 -11.77 -20.64
C ASN A 264 15.13 -11.90 -21.48
N LYS A 265 14.23 -12.79 -21.07
CA LYS A 265 12.93 -13.00 -21.73
C LYS A 265 11.77 -12.26 -21.04
N GLU A 266 12.02 -11.66 -19.88
CA GLU A 266 11.01 -11.13 -18.97
C GLU A 266 9.89 -12.15 -18.69
N GLN A 267 10.31 -13.32 -18.21
CA GLN A 267 9.45 -14.48 -18.00
C GLN A 267 9.60 -15.00 -16.56
N ILE A 268 8.47 -15.25 -15.90
CA ILE A 268 8.45 -15.86 -14.57
C ILE A 268 8.20 -17.35 -14.72
N TYR A 269 9.03 -18.15 -14.06
CA TYR A 269 8.85 -19.58 -13.89
C TYR A 269 8.23 -19.85 -12.53
N ILE A 270 7.18 -20.67 -12.49
CA ILE A 270 6.65 -21.27 -11.27
C ILE A 270 6.86 -22.77 -11.40
N VAL A 271 7.80 -23.28 -10.61
CA VAL A 271 8.17 -24.69 -10.55
C VAL A 271 7.20 -25.37 -9.58
N ALA A 272 6.30 -26.22 -10.10
CA ALA A 272 5.35 -27.01 -9.32
C ALA A 272 5.75 -28.49 -9.30
N SER A 273 4.93 -29.36 -8.71
CA SER A 273 5.26 -30.80 -8.65
C SER A 273 5.16 -31.50 -10.01
N ASN A 274 4.19 -31.12 -10.83
CA ASN A 274 3.89 -31.82 -12.10
C ASN A 274 4.08 -30.92 -13.35
N TYR A 275 4.17 -29.61 -13.15
CA TYR A 275 4.22 -28.62 -14.23
C TYR A 275 5.28 -27.57 -13.98
N LEU A 276 5.90 -27.11 -15.05
CA LEU A 276 6.52 -25.79 -15.11
C LEU A 276 5.50 -24.81 -15.68
N TYR A 277 5.04 -23.88 -14.87
CA TYR A 277 4.26 -22.75 -15.36
C TYR A 277 5.19 -21.62 -15.79
N GLN A 278 4.80 -20.98 -16.88
CA GLN A 278 5.56 -19.94 -17.56
C GLN A 278 4.65 -18.74 -17.75
N VAL A 279 4.96 -17.63 -17.07
CA VAL A 279 4.20 -16.39 -17.22
C VAL A 279 5.05 -15.37 -17.96
N SER A 280 4.59 -14.97 -19.14
CA SER A 280 5.17 -13.86 -19.90
C SER A 280 4.70 -12.53 -19.31
N ILE A 281 5.64 -11.64 -19.01
CA ILE A 281 5.31 -10.30 -18.48
C ILE A 281 4.84 -9.34 -19.59
N GLN A 282 5.13 -9.66 -20.85
CA GLN A 282 4.79 -8.79 -21.99
C GLN A 282 3.29 -8.71 -22.22
N ASP A 283 2.62 -9.85 -22.18
CA ASP A 283 1.21 -10.04 -22.53
C ASP A 283 0.40 -10.70 -21.39
N GLY A 284 1.05 -11.14 -20.31
CA GLY A 284 0.39 -11.83 -19.20
C GLY A 284 -0.01 -13.28 -19.53
N ASN A 285 0.48 -13.83 -20.64
CA ASN A 285 0.16 -15.21 -21.04
C ASN A 285 0.77 -16.22 -20.06
N LEU A 286 -0.02 -17.26 -19.76
CA LEU A 286 0.36 -18.37 -18.89
C LEU A 286 0.40 -19.64 -19.73
N ASP A 287 1.60 -20.18 -19.90
CA ASP A 287 1.82 -21.50 -20.47
C ASP A 287 2.09 -22.50 -19.34
N SER A 288 1.68 -23.75 -19.55
CA SER A 288 1.96 -24.85 -18.63
C SER A 288 2.62 -25.99 -19.39
N LEU A 289 3.77 -26.44 -18.87
CA LEU A 289 4.55 -27.53 -19.46
C LEU A 289 4.59 -28.70 -18.47
N PRO A 290 3.93 -29.83 -18.76
CA PRO A 290 4.01 -31.00 -17.90
C PRO A 290 5.42 -31.58 -17.93
N TYR A 291 5.88 -32.07 -16.78
CA TYR A 291 7.11 -32.83 -16.68
C TYR A 291 6.92 -34.26 -17.17
N ASP A 292 8.02 -34.87 -17.62
CA ASP A 292 8.08 -36.34 -17.74
C ASP A 292 8.37 -36.92 -16.33
N GLY A 293 7.29 -37.22 -15.60
CA GLY A 293 7.29 -37.70 -14.22
C GLY A 293 6.83 -36.65 -13.20
N THR A 294 6.83 -37.02 -11.92
CA THR A 294 6.45 -36.12 -10.81
C THR A 294 7.68 -35.69 -10.01
N ARG A 295 7.67 -34.46 -9.50
CA ARG A 295 8.68 -33.96 -8.57
C ARG A 295 8.17 -33.90 -7.14
N ASN A 296 9.05 -34.27 -6.24
CA ASN A 296 8.86 -34.12 -4.80
C ASN A 296 9.33 -32.73 -4.33
N LEU A 297 8.55 -31.68 -4.60
CA LEU A 297 8.88 -30.34 -4.10
C LEU A 297 8.68 -30.26 -2.58
N LYS A 298 9.75 -29.90 -1.87
CA LYS A 298 9.76 -29.84 -0.41
C LYS A 298 9.43 -28.44 0.09
N ALA A 299 8.73 -28.35 1.20
CA ALA A 299 8.61 -27.12 1.97
C ALA A 299 10.01 -26.48 2.17
N GLY A 300 10.19 -25.23 1.76
CA GLY A 300 11.47 -24.52 1.76
C GLY A 300 12.35 -24.68 0.52
N ASN A 301 11.92 -25.45 -0.49
CA ASN A 301 12.61 -25.49 -1.78
C ASN A 301 12.61 -24.11 -2.45
N GLN A 302 13.64 -23.83 -3.24
CA GLN A 302 13.78 -22.56 -3.94
C GLN A 302 14.18 -22.79 -5.39
N SER A 303 13.72 -21.93 -6.29
CA SER A 303 14.14 -21.94 -7.69
C SER A 303 14.87 -20.68 -8.08
N ILE A 304 15.79 -20.80 -9.03
CA ILE A 304 16.55 -19.67 -9.55
C ILE A 304 16.90 -19.92 -11.02
N TYR A 305 16.83 -18.86 -11.82
CA TYR A 305 17.27 -18.90 -13.20
C TYR A 305 18.68 -18.32 -13.28
N ASN A 306 19.60 -19.05 -13.91
CA ASN A 306 20.96 -18.61 -14.11
C ASN A 306 21.09 -17.94 -15.49
N PRO A 307 21.26 -16.61 -15.56
CA PRO A 307 21.37 -15.90 -16.84
C PRO A 307 22.69 -16.17 -17.56
N LEU A 308 23.73 -16.68 -16.87
CA LEU A 308 25.03 -16.99 -17.48
C LEU A 308 24.97 -18.26 -18.35
N SER A 309 24.25 -19.28 -17.88
CA SER A 309 24.10 -20.56 -18.56
C SER A 309 22.74 -20.76 -19.22
N ASN A 310 21.80 -19.82 -19.05
CA ASN A 310 20.40 -19.91 -19.47
C ASN A 310 19.66 -21.14 -18.93
N ASP A 311 19.99 -21.52 -17.69
CA ASP A 311 19.46 -22.72 -17.05
C ASP A 311 18.51 -22.38 -15.91
N LEU A 312 17.45 -23.19 -15.75
CA LEU A 312 16.56 -23.14 -14.61
C LEU A 312 16.98 -24.19 -13.58
N TYR A 313 17.19 -23.75 -12.34
CA TYR A 313 17.55 -24.60 -11.22
C TYR A 313 16.45 -24.61 -10.14
N ASN A 314 16.40 -25.71 -9.40
CA ASN A 314 15.67 -25.84 -8.16
C ASN A 314 16.59 -26.45 -7.11
N VAL A 315 16.47 -25.96 -5.88
CA VAL A 315 17.45 -26.14 -4.82
C VAL A 315 16.73 -26.50 -3.54
N PHE A 316 17.29 -27.46 -2.81
CA PHE A 316 16.89 -27.76 -1.45
C PHE A 316 18.13 -27.80 -0.55
N ILE A 317 18.27 -26.77 0.30
CA ILE A 317 19.48 -26.48 1.07
C ILE A 317 19.77 -27.61 2.07
N ASP A 318 18.74 -28.16 2.72
CA ASP A 318 18.89 -29.25 3.71
C ASP A 318 19.56 -30.50 3.13
N GLN A 319 19.34 -30.80 1.85
CA GLN A 319 19.97 -31.93 1.16
C GLN A 319 21.22 -31.53 0.37
N LYS A 320 21.59 -30.23 0.34
CA LYS A 320 22.69 -29.69 -0.48
C LYS A 320 22.58 -30.10 -1.96
N LYS A 321 21.35 -30.21 -2.47
CA LYS A 321 21.06 -30.66 -3.85
C LYS A 321 20.57 -29.49 -4.72
N VAL A 322 21.15 -29.40 -5.91
CA VAL A 322 20.80 -28.44 -6.96
C VAL A 322 20.44 -29.24 -8.20
N SER A 323 19.17 -29.20 -8.57
CA SER A 323 18.68 -29.88 -9.76
C SER A 323 18.48 -28.89 -10.90
N LYS A 324 18.89 -29.28 -12.11
CA LYS A 324 18.75 -28.54 -13.36
C LYS A 324 17.58 -29.07 -14.17
N TYR A 325 16.80 -28.17 -14.75
CA TYR A 325 15.72 -28.51 -15.67
C TYR A 325 16.21 -28.53 -17.12
N ASN A 326 15.82 -29.57 -17.88
CA ASN A 326 16.04 -29.67 -19.31
C ASN A 326 14.72 -29.42 -20.06
N LEU A 327 14.67 -28.32 -20.82
CA LEU A 327 13.48 -27.92 -21.59
C LEU A 327 13.12 -28.91 -22.72
N THR A 328 14.11 -29.56 -23.33
CA THR A 328 13.91 -30.50 -24.45
C THR A 328 13.33 -31.82 -23.98
N THR A 329 13.90 -32.41 -22.93
CA THR A 329 13.43 -33.69 -22.38
C THR A 329 12.31 -33.54 -21.36
N ARG A 330 12.02 -32.31 -20.91
CA ARG A 330 11.05 -31.99 -19.84
C ARG A 330 11.33 -32.72 -18.53
N LYS A 331 12.61 -32.97 -18.24
CA LYS A 331 13.09 -33.67 -17.05
C LYS A 331 13.96 -32.79 -16.17
N TRP A 332 13.88 -33.07 -14.89
CA TRP A 332 14.86 -32.63 -13.91
C TRP A 332 15.92 -33.71 -13.75
N ASP A 333 17.18 -33.31 -13.64
CA ASP A 333 18.32 -34.24 -13.54
C ASP A 333 18.46 -34.93 -12.17
N GLN A 334 17.74 -34.47 -11.15
CA GLN A 334 17.79 -34.99 -9.79
C GLN A 334 16.42 -34.94 -9.12
N GLN A 335 16.19 -35.88 -8.19
CA GLN A 335 15.02 -35.92 -7.30
C GLN A 335 15.45 -35.75 -5.84
N TYR A 336 14.55 -35.20 -5.03
CA TYR A 336 14.76 -35.06 -3.60
C TYR A 336 14.23 -36.28 -2.85
N GLU A 337 14.97 -36.68 -1.82
CA GLU A 337 14.55 -37.74 -0.90
C GLU A 337 13.39 -37.23 -0.02
N LEU A 338 12.54 -38.14 0.47
CA LEU A 338 11.47 -37.80 1.42
C LEU A 338 12.11 -37.35 2.75
N PRO A 339 11.93 -36.08 3.17
CA PRO A 339 12.53 -35.61 4.41
C PRO A 339 11.76 -36.20 5.60
N LYS A 340 12.50 -36.56 6.66
CA LYS A 340 11.91 -36.94 7.95
C LYS A 340 11.57 -35.72 8.83
N ARG A 341 11.97 -34.50 8.43
CA ARG A 341 11.86 -33.26 9.24
C ARG A 341 11.57 -32.05 8.36
N LEU A 342 10.99 -31.01 8.97
CA LEU A 342 10.84 -29.68 8.36
C LEU A 342 12.21 -29.06 8.04
N THR A 343 12.27 -28.23 7.00
CA THR A 343 13.50 -27.53 6.57
C THR A 343 14.05 -26.63 7.69
N LYS A 344 15.38 -26.45 7.67
CA LYS A 344 16.11 -25.53 8.54
C LYS A 344 16.35 -24.13 7.92
N TYR A 345 15.91 -23.92 6.67
CA TYR A 345 16.34 -22.79 5.84
C TYR A 345 15.18 -22.10 5.11
N TRP A 346 14.00 -22.01 5.72
CA TRP A 346 12.92 -21.15 5.25
C TRP A 346 13.44 -19.73 5.04
N HIS A 347 13.01 -19.10 3.94
CA HIS A 347 13.37 -17.71 3.60
C HIS A 347 14.88 -17.41 3.55
N ALA A 348 15.74 -18.42 3.35
CA ALA A 348 17.15 -18.15 3.06
C ALA A 348 17.28 -17.31 1.79
N ASN A 349 18.05 -16.23 1.84
CA ASN A 349 18.33 -15.40 0.68
C ASN A 349 19.23 -16.15 -0.30
N LYS A 350 19.10 -15.86 -1.60
CA LYS A 350 19.92 -16.48 -2.65
C LYS A 350 20.35 -15.48 -3.71
N VAL A 351 21.58 -15.61 -4.18
CA VAL A 351 22.11 -14.81 -5.31
C VAL A 351 23.08 -15.63 -6.15
N ILE A 352 23.08 -15.38 -7.45
CA ILE A 352 24.12 -15.91 -8.35
C ILE A 352 25.20 -14.86 -8.50
N SER A 353 26.45 -15.25 -8.29
CA SER A 353 27.59 -14.41 -8.59
C SER A 353 28.13 -14.68 -9.99
N ASN A 354 28.25 -13.61 -10.77
CA ASN A 354 28.92 -13.64 -12.06
C ASN A 354 30.46 -13.62 -11.94
N TRP A 355 30.99 -13.32 -10.74
CA TRP A 355 32.42 -13.26 -10.48
C TRP A 355 33.06 -14.65 -10.50
N ASP A 356 32.46 -15.62 -9.79
CA ASP A 356 32.98 -16.99 -9.66
C ASP A 356 32.01 -18.06 -10.17
N SER A 357 30.91 -17.65 -10.82
CA SER A 357 29.87 -18.56 -11.34
C SER A 357 29.35 -19.54 -10.28
N ALA A 358 28.99 -19.00 -9.11
CA ALA A 358 28.46 -19.78 -7.99
C ALA A 358 27.13 -19.20 -7.45
N LEU A 359 26.35 -20.07 -6.83
CA LEU A 359 25.11 -19.75 -6.12
C LEU A 359 25.39 -19.65 -4.63
N TYR A 360 25.06 -18.51 -4.02
CA TYR A 360 25.24 -18.27 -2.60
C TYR A 360 23.90 -18.23 -1.87
N PHE A 361 23.89 -18.74 -0.63
CA PHE A 361 22.74 -18.71 0.27
C PHE A 361 23.11 -18.01 1.58
N PHE A 362 22.19 -17.21 2.12
CA PHE A 362 22.43 -16.44 3.34
C PHE A 362 21.27 -16.63 4.32
N GLY A 363 21.61 -16.99 5.55
CA GLY A 363 20.68 -17.08 6.66
C GLY A 363 19.53 -18.07 6.43
N GLY A 364 18.35 -17.70 6.89
CA GLY A 364 17.15 -18.53 6.90
C GLY A 364 16.71 -18.92 8.31
N TYR A 365 15.60 -19.64 8.38
CA TYR A 365 14.99 -20.04 9.65
C TYR A 365 14.41 -21.45 9.56
N GLY A 366 14.42 -22.14 10.69
CA GLY A 366 13.68 -23.39 10.84
C GLY A 366 14.15 -24.14 12.08
N GLN A 367 13.28 -25.01 12.58
CA GLN A 367 13.53 -25.77 13.81
C GLN A 367 13.88 -24.83 14.99
N LEU A 368 13.09 -23.75 15.13
CA LEU A 368 13.20 -22.73 16.18
C LEU A 368 14.53 -21.95 16.19
N MET A 369 15.26 -21.96 15.07
CA MET A 369 16.58 -21.37 14.96
C MET A 369 16.73 -20.53 13.68
N TYR A 370 17.03 -19.25 13.84
CA TYR A 370 17.54 -18.38 12.78
C TYR A 370 18.99 -18.74 12.44
N LYS A 371 19.42 -18.51 11.20
CA LYS A 371 20.76 -18.83 10.71
C LYS A 371 21.52 -17.58 10.31
N ASP A 372 22.82 -17.57 10.58
CA ASP A 372 23.82 -16.62 10.07
C ASP A 372 24.81 -17.31 9.11
N SER A 373 24.60 -18.59 8.80
CA SER A 373 25.47 -19.34 7.89
C SER A 373 25.39 -18.79 6.47
N ILE A 374 26.54 -18.71 5.80
CA ILE A 374 26.65 -18.46 4.36
C ILE A 374 27.10 -19.76 3.69
N GLN A 375 26.37 -20.19 2.68
CA GLN A 375 26.66 -21.41 1.92
C GLN A 375 26.89 -21.08 0.45
N ARG A 376 27.72 -21.86 -0.23
CA ARG A 376 28.10 -21.67 -1.62
C ARG A 376 27.96 -22.98 -2.39
N TYR A 377 27.36 -22.92 -3.57
CA TYR A 377 27.33 -23.99 -4.55
C TYR A 377 28.02 -23.55 -5.84
N ASP A 378 29.07 -24.27 -6.21
CA ASP A 378 29.82 -24.02 -7.44
C ASP A 378 29.19 -24.76 -8.63
N PHE A 379 28.71 -24.03 -9.64
CA PHE A 379 28.01 -24.67 -10.76
C PHE A 379 28.92 -25.57 -11.62
N LYS A 380 30.24 -25.29 -11.66
CA LYS A 380 31.19 -26.01 -12.51
C LYS A 380 31.63 -27.33 -11.87
N SER A 381 32.11 -27.26 -10.63
CA SER A 381 32.57 -28.42 -9.86
C SER A 381 31.44 -29.19 -9.19
N LYS A 382 30.23 -28.59 -9.10
CA LYS A 382 29.06 -29.12 -8.38
C LYS A 382 29.31 -29.33 -6.89
N ILE A 383 30.27 -28.60 -6.32
CA ILE A 383 30.64 -28.69 -4.90
C ILE A 383 29.80 -27.69 -4.10
N TRP A 384 29.22 -28.18 -3.00
CA TRP A 384 28.55 -27.37 -1.99
C TRP A 384 29.46 -27.22 -0.76
N SER A 385 29.73 -25.99 -0.33
CA SER A 385 30.60 -25.71 0.82
C SER A 385 30.05 -24.58 1.70
N ASP A 386 30.40 -24.63 2.99
CA ASP A 386 30.15 -23.52 3.91
C ASP A 386 31.22 -22.44 3.70
N VAL A 387 30.82 -21.16 3.77
CA VAL A 387 31.71 -20.02 3.59
C VAL A 387 32.12 -19.48 4.96
N LYS A 388 33.42 -19.55 5.26
CA LYS A 388 33.98 -18.92 6.46
C LYS A 388 34.06 -17.41 6.25
N ILE A 389 33.34 -16.66 7.08
CA ILE A 389 33.30 -15.20 7.01
C ILE A 389 34.34 -14.55 7.93
N SER A 390 34.86 -13.41 7.50
CA SER A 390 35.59 -12.47 8.33
C SER A 390 34.69 -11.28 8.68
N GLY A 391 34.60 -10.92 9.97
CA GLY A 391 33.69 -9.89 10.50
C GLY A 391 32.56 -10.46 11.38
N LYS A 392 31.91 -9.60 12.18
CA LYS A 392 30.84 -9.98 13.14
C LYS A 392 29.49 -9.31 12.86
N ALA A 393 29.31 -8.77 11.65
CA ALA A 393 28.15 -7.93 11.34
C ALA A 393 26.89 -8.74 10.93
N PHE A 394 27.03 -9.98 10.45
CA PHE A 394 25.87 -10.77 10.00
C PHE A 394 25.27 -11.57 11.17
N LYS A 395 24.15 -11.07 11.68
CA LYS A 395 23.38 -11.73 12.75
C LYS A 395 22.40 -12.76 12.18
N PRO A 396 22.06 -13.83 12.93
CA PRO A 396 21.09 -14.83 12.49
C PRO A 396 19.74 -14.23 12.12
N ARG A 397 19.24 -14.49 10.92
CA ARG A 397 17.99 -13.88 10.41
C ARG A 397 17.34 -14.63 9.26
N TYR A 398 16.04 -14.40 9.10
CA TYR A 398 15.26 -14.66 7.90
C TYR A 398 14.46 -13.40 7.49
N LEU A 399 13.61 -13.47 6.46
CA LEU A 399 12.79 -12.32 5.98
C LEU A 399 13.61 -11.06 5.68
N ALA A 400 14.87 -11.25 5.28
CA ALA A 400 15.75 -10.19 4.79
C ALA A 400 15.66 -10.12 3.27
N ALA A 401 16.09 -9.01 2.69
CA ALA A 401 16.23 -8.87 1.24
C ALA A 401 17.70 -8.94 0.84
N SER A 402 18.00 -9.58 -0.30
CA SER A 402 19.35 -9.62 -0.85
C SER A 402 19.42 -9.20 -2.31
N GLY A 403 20.47 -8.50 -2.70
CA GLY A 403 20.75 -8.15 -4.09
C GLY A 403 22.24 -8.08 -4.37
N ILE A 404 22.65 -8.33 -5.61
CA ILE A 404 24.06 -8.32 -6.02
C ILE A 404 24.39 -7.04 -6.81
N SER A 405 25.60 -6.51 -6.62
CA SER A 405 26.11 -5.38 -7.42
C SER A 405 26.21 -5.74 -8.90
N ALA A 406 26.15 -4.75 -9.78
CA ALA A 406 26.19 -4.96 -11.23
C ALA A 406 27.49 -5.67 -11.71
N ASN A 407 28.61 -5.46 -11.01
CA ASN A 407 29.88 -6.14 -11.29
C ASN A 407 29.97 -7.56 -10.69
N GLY A 408 28.98 -8.00 -9.91
CA GLY A 408 28.94 -9.34 -9.33
C GLY A 408 29.88 -9.59 -8.15
N GLU A 409 30.53 -8.56 -7.62
CA GLU A 409 31.58 -8.69 -6.58
C GLU A 409 31.07 -8.54 -5.14
N SER A 410 29.89 -7.94 -4.96
CA SER A 410 29.34 -7.63 -3.64
C SER A 410 27.87 -7.96 -3.54
N VAL A 411 27.49 -8.60 -2.43
CA VAL A 411 26.10 -8.88 -2.09
C VAL A 411 25.67 -7.92 -0.99
N TYR A 412 24.54 -7.26 -1.19
CA TYR A 412 23.89 -6.43 -0.20
C TYR A 412 22.76 -7.21 0.44
N ILE A 413 22.68 -7.19 1.77
CA ILE A 413 21.61 -7.80 2.57
C ILE A 413 21.02 -6.72 3.46
N LEU A 414 19.72 -6.52 3.39
CA LEU A 414 19.01 -5.49 4.13
C LEU A 414 17.95 -6.09 5.05
N GLY A 415 18.01 -5.69 6.31
CA GLY A 415 17.02 -5.99 7.33
C GLY A 415 16.91 -7.48 7.66
N GLY A 416 15.70 -7.91 7.99
CA GLY A 416 15.38 -9.27 8.41
C GLY A 416 14.70 -9.31 9.77
N TYR A 417 14.42 -10.51 10.25
CA TYR A 417 13.92 -10.76 11.60
C TYR A 417 14.71 -11.91 12.22
N GLY A 418 15.08 -11.78 13.49
CA GLY A 418 15.88 -12.80 14.16
C GLY A 418 16.37 -12.37 15.54
N SER A 419 17.27 -13.16 16.12
CA SER A 419 17.86 -12.90 17.44
C SER A 419 19.39 -12.94 17.37
N ASN A 420 20.05 -12.32 18.35
CA ASN A 420 21.52 -12.25 18.39
C ASN A 420 22.18 -13.63 18.49
N THR A 421 21.51 -14.62 19.11
CA THR A 421 22.01 -16.00 19.27
C THR A 421 21.48 -16.94 18.19
N GLY A 422 20.46 -16.52 17.45
CA GLY A 422 19.71 -17.36 16.52
C GLY A 422 18.60 -18.18 17.17
N GLU A 423 18.52 -18.27 18.49
CA GLU A 423 17.41 -18.96 19.16
C GLU A 423 16.13 -18.12 19.10
N GLN A 424 15.02 -18.74 18.68
CA GLN A 424 13.73 -18.06 18.60
C GLN A 424 13.20 -17.60 19.96
N MET A 425 13.52 -18.32 21.04
CA MET A 425 13.08 -17.99 22.40
C MET A 425 13.73 -16.71 22.94
N LEU A 426 14.84 -16.26 22.36
CA LEU A 426 15.62 -15.12 22.85
C LEU A 426 15.28 -13.84 22.08
N ASN A 427 14.22 -13.16 22.53
CA ASN A 427 13.79 -11.80 22.11
C ASN A 427 14.11 -11.45 20.64
N PRO A 428 13.47 -12.14 19.67
CA PRO A 428 13.67 -11.85 18.26
C PRO A 428 13.08 -10.48 17.89
N GLU A 429 13.74 -9.79 16.96
CA GLU A 429 13.37 -8.44 16.54
C GLU A 429 13.60 -8.22 15.03
N ASN A 430 12.95 -7.20 14.49
CA ASN A 430 13.22 -6.70 13.15
C ASN A 430 14.58 -5.99 13.11
N TYR A 431 15.40 -6.37 12.15
CA TYR A 431 16.65 -5.72 11.80
C TYR A 431 16.46 -4.71 10.67
N TYR A 432 17.27 -3.66 10.71
CA TYR A 432 17.25 -2.56 9.76
C TYR A 432 18.66 -2.18 9.26
N ASP A 433 19.63 -3.05 9.48
CA ASP A 433 21.00 -2.91 9.00
C ASP A 433 21.12 -3.27 7.51
N LEU A 434 21.85 -2.43 6.77
CA LEU A 434 22.36 -2.79 5.45
C LEU A 434 23.75 -3.37 5.64
N ILE A 435 23.95 -4.60 5.21
CA ILE A 435 25.23 -5.31 5.24
C ILE A 435 25.71 -5.53 3.82
N LYS A 436 27.02 -5.40 3.61
CA LYS A 436 27.72 -5.73 2.37
C LYS A 436 28.64 -6.93 2.62
N PHE A 437 28.45 -7.98 1.85
CA PHE A 437 29.34 -9.14 1.77
C PHE A 437 30.20 -9.06 0.52
N SER A 438 31.53 -9.06 0.69
CA SER A 438 32.47 -9.11 -0.43
C SER A 438 32.75 -10.57 -0.81
N LEU A 439 32.44 -10.92 -2.06
CA LEU A 439 32.67 -12.26 -2.60
C LEU A 439 34.16 -12.57 -2.82
N LYS A 440 35.00 -11.54 -2.95
CA LYS A 440 36.44 -11.70 -3.16
C LYS A 440 37.19 -12.03 -1.87
N THR A 441 36.80 -11.41 -0.75
CA THR A 441 37.52 -11.54 0.53
C THR A 441 36.75 -12.33 1.58
N ASN A 442 35.52 -12.75 1.28
CA ASN A 442 34.58 -13.34 2.24
C ASN A 442 34.42 -12.48 3.51
N THR A 443 34.42 -11.15 3.33
CA THR A 443 34.30 -10.20 4.44
C THR A 443 32.90 -9.63 4.49
N VAL A 444 32.33 -9.59 5.69
CA VAL A 444 31.03 -8.99 5.99
C VAL A 444 31.24 -7.65 6.66
N GLN A 445 30.65 -6.59 6.11
CA GLN A 445 30.72 -5.23 6.64
C GLN A 445 29.32 -4.63 6.78
N LYS A 446 29.03 -4.04 7.95
CA LYS A 446 27.84 -3.20 8.11
C LYS A 446 28.07 -1.88 7.38
N VAL A 447 27.17 -1.53 6.46
CA VAL A 447 27.22 -0.26 5.73
C VAL A 447 26.59 0.84 6.59
N PHE A 448 25.36 0.61 7.04
CA PHE A 448 24.63 1.50 7.96
C PHE A 448 23.46 0.75 8.61
N GLU A 449 22.70 1.45 9.44
CA GLU A 449 21.41 1.00 9.98
C GLU A 449 20.36 2.07 9.68
N LEU A 450 19.22 1.67 9.11
CA LEU A 450 18.10 2.57 8.90
C LEU A 450 17.54 2.99 10.26
N LYS A 451 16.98 4.20 10.31
CA LYS A 451 16.21 4.62 11.48
C LYS A 451 15.04 3.65 11.66
N ARG A 452 14.86 3.13 12.88
CA ARG A 452 13.72 2.29 13.21
C ARG A 452 12.42 3.04 12.87
N PRO A 453 11.54 2.46 12.05
CA PRO A 453 10.26 3.06 11.69
C PRO A 453 9.31 3.10 12.89
N ASP A 454 8.22 3.87 12.79
CA ASP A 454 7.17 3.85 13.81
C ASP A 454 6.50 2.48 13.87
N GLN A 455 6.16 1.89 12.71
CA GLN A 455 5.66 0.53 12.57
C GLN A 455 6.76 -0.40 12.04
N ASP A 456 7.02 -1.50 12.75
CA ASP A 456 8.01 -2.49 12.34
C ASP A 456 7.62 -3.18 11.02
N PHE A 457 8.62 -3.52 10.21
CA PHE A 457 8.44 -4.26 8.97
C PHE A 457 9.61 -5.19 8.67
N ALA A 458 9.34 -6.25 7.92
CA ALA A 458 10.33 -7.12 7.31
C ALA A 458 10.40 -6.88 5.79
N PHE A 459 11.29 -7.60 5.12
CA PHE A 459 11.50 -7.47 3.68
C PHE A 459 11.12 -8.74 2.90
N ALA A 460 10.69 -8.56 1.65
CA ALA A 460 10.62 -9.64 0.67
C ALA A 460 12.02 -10.09 0.22
N ALA A 461 12.12 -11.23 -0.46
CA ALA A 461 13.39 -11.95 -0.65
C ALA A 461 14.49 -11.18 -1.43
N SER A 462 14.13 -10.36 -2.41
CA SER A 462 15.11 -9.71 -3.31
C SER A 462 15.21 -8.21 -3.14
N LEU A 463 16.44 -7.69 -3.32
CA LEU A 463 16.72 -6.29 -3.62
C LEU A 463 17.14 -6.13 -5.07
N ILE A 464 16.59 -5.12 -5.74
CA ILE A 464 17.09 -4.65 -7.04
C ILE A 464 18.14 -3.57 -6.77
N ILE A 465 19.38 -3.82 -7.19
CA ILE A 465 20.51 -2.92 -6.95
C ILE A 465 20.78 -2.08 -8.20
N ASP A 466 20.56 -0.77 -8.09
CA ASP A 466 21.01 0.21 -9.09
C ASP A 466 22.38 0.73 -8.67
N SER A 467 23.43 0.09 -9.20
CA SER A 467 24.81 0.44 -8.88
C SER A 467 25.21 1.81 -9.43
N ALA A 468 24.64 2.25 -10.54
CA ALA A 468 24.95 3.53 -11.17
C ALA A 468 24.37 4.71 -10.37
N ALA A 469 23.10 4.59 -9.96
CA ALA A 469 22.45 5.59 -9.10
C ALA A 469 22.80 5.44 -7.61
N ARG A 470 23.51 4.37 -7.23
CA ARG A 470 23.78 3.96 -5.84
C ARG A 470 22.51 3.81 -5.01
N LYS A 471 21.48 3.20 -5.59
CA LYS A 471 20.17 2.97 -4.98
C LYS A 471 19.84 1.49 -4.90
N TYR A 472 18.91 1.15 -4.03
CA TYR A 472 18.24 -0.13 -4.04
C TYR A 472 16.72 0.05 -4.16
N TYR A 473 16.04 -1.00 -4.59
CA TYR A 473 14.59 -1.17 -4.50
C TYR A 473 14.27 -2.49 -3.82
N GLY A 474 13.26 -2.50 -2.96
CA GLY A 474 12.82 -3.70 -2.24
C GLY A 474 11.34 -3.61 -1.88
N LEU A 475 10.74 -4.74 -1.51
CA LEU A 475 9.39 -4.75 -0.93
C LEU A 475 9.50 -4.91 0.59
N ILE A 476 8.72 -4.13 1.33
CA ILE A 476 8.57 -4.23 2.78
C ILE A 476 7.13 -4.59 3.14
N PHE A 477 6.94 -5.23 4.29
CA PHE A 477 5.61 -5.52 4.84
C PHE A 477 5.65 -5.64 6.37
N PRO A 478 4.60 -5.22 7.08
CA PRO A 478 4.43 -5.55 8.49
C PRO A 478 4.35 -7.07 8.68
N ASN A 479 5.26 -7.63 9.49
CA ASN A 479 5.35 -9.06 9.77
C ASN A 479 4.71 -9.46 11.10
N ASP A 480 3.97 -8.55 11.73
CA ASP A 480 3.19 -8.70 12.95
C ASP A 480 1.68 -8.90 12.67
N LYS A 481 1.26 -8.82 11.40
CA LYS A 481 -0.15 -8.87 10.97
C LYS A 481 -0.36 -9.93 9.90
N PHE A 482 -1.45 -10.70 10.01
CA PHE A 482 -1.86 -11.64 8.97
C PHE A 482 -2.35 -10.92 7.71
N ASN A 483 -3.30 -10.00 7.86
CA ASN A 483 -3.78 -9.14 6.77
C ASN A 483 -2.81 -7.96 6.60
N SER A 484 -1.68 -8.25 5.94
CA SER A 484 -0.60 -7.30 5.72
C SER A 484 -0.66 -6.69 4.31
N ALA A 485 0.32 -5.86 3.99
CA ALA A 485 0.46 -5.20 2.70
C ALA A 485 1.93 -5.03 2.32
N LEU A 486 2.28 -5.43 1.10
CA LEU A 486 3.58 -5.15 0.52
C LEU A 486 3.62 -3.70 0.02
N ARG A 487 4.75 -3.02 0.29
CA ARG A 487 5.04 -1.66 -0.18
C ARG A 487 6.39 -1.66 -0.88
N LEU A 488 6.47 -1.04 -2.06
CA LEU A 488 7.74 -0.80 -2.73
C LEU A 488 8.48 0.34 -2.03
N VAL A 489 9.77 0.15 -1.78
CA VAL A 489 10.65 1.20 -1.28
C VAL A 489 11.86 1.37 -2.19
N THR A 490 12.37 2.59 -2.24
CA THR A 490 13.72 2.88 -2.74
C THR A 490 14.57 3.48 -1.64
N GLY A 491 15.84 3.12 -1.55
CA GLY A 491 16.78 3.71 -0.59
C GLY A 491 18.19 3.83 -1.13
N SER A 492 19.09 4.43 -0.34
CA SER A 492 20.49 4.63 -0.72
C SER A 492 21.36 3.44 -0.33
N LEU A 493 22.36 3.11 -1.15
CA LEU A 493 23.41 2.13 -0.78
C LEU A 493 24.48 2.71 0.15
N SER A 494 24.33 3.95 0.60
CA SER A 494 25.31 4.61 1.49
C SER A 494 24.72 5.47 2.58
N GLN A 495 23.48 5.95 2.43
CA GLN A 495 22.81 6.74 3.44
C GLN A 495 21.67 5.93 4.05
N PRO A 496 21.41 6.06 5.37
CA PRO A 496 20.38 5.30 6.07
C PRO A 496 18.98 5.88 5.82
N THR A 497 18.58 5.98 4.55
CA THR A 497 17.31 6.59 4.13
C THR A 497 16.60 5.73 3.10
N TYR A 498 15.27 5.77 3.14
CA TYR A 498 14.41 5.15 2.16
C TYR A 498 13.12 5.97 1.96
N GLN A 499 12.44 5.71 0.86
CA GLN A 499 11.17 6.33 0.48
C GLN A 499 10.22 5.26 -0.04
N ILE A 500 8.94 5.33 0.39
CA ILE A 500 7.87 4.48 -0.11
C ILE A 500 7.43 4.97 -1.49
N LEU A 501 7.22 4.02 -2.41
CA LEU A 501 6.82 4.23 -3.79
C LEU A 501 5.52 3.47 -4.09
N GLY A 502 4.69 4.05 -4.96
CA GLY A 502 3.43 3.46 -5.39
C GLY A 502 2.43 3.16 -4.25
N ASN A 503 1.35 2.46 -4.59
CA ASN A 503 0.38 1.94 -3.62
C ASN A 503 0.85 0.60 -3.02
N SER A 504 0.04 0.05 -2.11
CA SER A 504 0.25 -1.28 -1.54
C SER A 504 -0.28 -2.40 -2.42
N ILE A 505 0.30 -3.58 -2.27
CA ILE A 505 -0.27 -4.86 -2.69
C ILE A 505 -0.81 -5.58 -1.44
N PRO A 506 -2.08 -6.03 -1.40
CA PRO A 506 -2.58 -6.88 -0.33
C PRO A 506 -1.74 -8.16 -0.19
N TYR A 507 -1.34 -8.49 1.04
CA TYR A 507 -0.43 -9.61 1.29
C TYR A 507 -0.84 -10.36 2.56
N LEU A 508 -1.30 -11.60 2.39
CA LEU A 508 -1.57 -12.50 3.51
C LEU A 508 -0.24 -13.04 4.02
N PHE A 509 0.19 -12.59 5.20
CA PHE A 509 1.43 -13.01 5.83
C PHE A 509 1.15 -14.02 6.95
N HIS A 510 1.57 -15.27 6.76
CA HIS A 510 1.47 -16.34 7.74
C HIS A 510 2.82 -17.07 7.82
N ASP A 511 3.83 -16.36 8.33
CA ASP A 511 5.20 -16.88 8.48
C ASP A 511 5.66 -17.65 7.23
N ILE A 512 6.12 -18.90 7.39
CA ILE A 512 6.65 -19.76 6.33
C ILE A 512 5.65 -20.18 5.24
N ASN A 513 4.35 -19.95 5.44
CA ASN A 513 3.32 -20.23 4.45
C ASN A 513 3.17 -19.10 3.42
N SER A 514 3.80 -17.95 3.66
CA SER A 514 3.75 -16.78 2.79
C SER A 514 5.12 -16.45 2.23
N TYR A 515 5.23 -16.25 0.92
CA TYR A 515 6.47 -15.83 0.26
C TYR A 515 6.21 -14.67 -0.68
N ALA A 516 7.13 -13.70 -0.70
CA ALA A 516 7.10 -12.59 -1.64
C ALA A 516 8.49 -12.34 -2.25
N ASP A 517 8.51 -11.92 -3.51
CA ASP A 517 9.74 -11.60 -4.23
C ASP A 517 9.54 -10.39 -5.15
N LEU A 518 10.64 -9.73 -5.51
CA LEU A 518 10.67 -8.54 -6.36
C LEU A 518 11.65 -8.77 -7.52
N TYR A 519 11.19 -8.51 -8.74
CA TYR A 519 11.98 -8.54 -9.96
C TYR A 519 11.91 -7.20 -10.69
N TYR A 520 12.93 -6.93 -11.50
CA TYR A 520 12.94 -5.77 -12.40
C TYR A 520 13.08 -6.24 -13.85
N CYS A 521 12.16 -5.76 -14.68
CA CYS A 521 12.11 -5.96 -16.11
C CYS A 521 12.87 -4.81 -16.81
N PRO A 522 14.12 -5.02 -17.27
CA PRO A 522 14.94 -3.95 -17.82
C PRO A 522 14.46 -3.48 -19.20
N VAL A 523 13.79 -4.36 -19.95
CA VAL A 523 13.32 -4.09 -21.31
C VAL A 523 12.02 -3.30 -21.27
N ASN A 524 11.05 -3.75 -20.47
CA ASN A 524 9.76 -3.07 -20.31
C ASN A 524 9.74 -2.04 -19.18
N LYS A 525 10.89 -1.79 -18.53
CA LYS A 525 11.10 -0.81 -17.45
C LYS A 525 9.99 -0.88 -16.38
N LYS A 526 9.82 -2.04 -15.75
CA LYS A 526 8.80 -2.24 -14.71
C LYS A 526 9.28 -3.12 -13.59
N PHE A 527 8.71 -2.92 -12.40
CA PHE A 527 8.89 -3.82 -11.27
C PHE A 527 7.79 -4.87 -11.28
N ILE A 528 8.17 -6.11 -10.95
CA ILE A 528 7.25 -7.23 -10.83
C ILE A 528 7.32 -7.78 -9.42
N ALA A 529 6.18 -7.84 -8.73
CA ALA A 529 6.06 -8.46 -7.43
C ALA A 529 5.31 -9.78 -7.58
N ILE A 530 5.79 -10.83 -6.92
CA ILE A 530 5.11 -12.12 -6.85
C ILE A 530 4.82 -12.47 -5.40
N THR A 531 3.64 -13.01 -5.14
CA THR A 531 3.24 -13.53 -3.82
C THR A 531 2.78 -14.98 -3.93
N LEU A 532 3.23 -15.81 -3.02
CA LEU A 532 2.79 -17.19 -2.81
C LEU A 532 2.17 -17.27 -1.41
N PHE A 533 0.99 -17.88 -1.32
CA PHE A 533 0.36 -18.18 -0.03
C PHE A 533 -0.17 -19.62 -0.07
N THR A 534 0.38 -20.50 0.77
CA THR A 534 -0.06 -21.89 0.89
C THR A 534 -1.07 -22.00 2.03
N ASN A 535 -2.27 -22.49 1.73
CA ASN A 535 -3.31 -22.72 2.73
C ASN A 535 -3.13 -24.08 3.44
N ASP A 536 -3.99 -24.37 4.41
CA ASP A 536 -3.97 -25.61 5.20
C ASP A 536 -4.28 -26.87 4.37
N GLU A 537 -4.94 -26.70 3.21
CA GLU A 537 -5.20 -27.77 2.24
C GLU A 537 -3.99 -28.05 1.31
N HIS A 538 -2.84 -27.42 1.58
CA HIS A 538 -1.63 -27.48 0.76
C HIS A 538 -1.84 -27.02 -0.70
N VAL A 539 -2.71 -26.04 -0.89
CA VAL A 539 -2.91 -25.31 -2.15
C VAL A 539 -2.25 -23.95 -2.04
N THR A 540 -1.35 -23.64 -2.97
CA THR A 540 -0.68 -22.35 -3.05
C THR A 540 -1.38 -21.42 -4.02
N GLN A 541 -1.80 -20.25 -3.55
CA GLN A 541 -2.23 -19.15 -4.38
C GLN A 541 -1.01 -18.39 -4.91
N VAL A 542 -0.94 -18.24 -6.23
CA VAL A 542 0.08 -17.43 -6.93
C VAL A 542 -0.58 -16.14 -7.41
N LYS A 543 0.02 -14.99 -7.08
CA LYS A 543 -0.38 -13.69 -7.64
C LYS A 543 0.86 -12.93 -8.13
N ILE A 544 0.75 -12.35 -9.32
CA ILE A 544 1.81 -11.59 -9.99
C ILE A 544 1.29 -10.19 -10.25
N TYR A 545 2.06 -9.17 -9.87
CA TYR A 545 1.73 -7.76 -9.99
C TYR A 545 2.82 -7.00 -10.72
N ALA A 546 2.46 -5.96 -11.46
CA ALA A 546 3.38 -5.08 -12.17
C ALA A 546 3.13 -3.60 -11.86
N ILE A 547 4.19 -2.81 -11.84
CA ILE A 547 4.15 -1.35 -11.77
C ILE A 547 5.27 -0.74 -12.64
N ASP A 548 4.96 0.29 -13.40
CA ASP A 548 5.89 0.86 -14.38
C ASP A 548 6.91 1.79 -13.71
N SER A 549 8.16 1.72 -14.16
CA SER A 549 9.28 2.54 -13.69
C SER A 549 9.51 3.73 -14.63
N PRO A 550 9.75 4.95 -14.10
CA PRO A 550 9.97 5.28 -12.70
C PRO A 550 8.65 5.31 -11.90
N VAL A 551 8.67 4.70 -10.71
CA VAL A 551 7.49 4.64 -9.85
C VAL A 551 7.34 5.95 -9.10
N GLY A 552 6.15 6.56 -9.18
CA GLY A 552 5.79 7.76 -8.44
C GLY A 552 5.63 7.50 -6.95
N THR A 553 5.57 8.57 -6.15
CA THR A 553 5.41 8.48 -4.69
C THR A 553 4.01 8.09 -4.23
N GLY A 554 3.10 7.79 -5.17
CA GLY A 554 1.70 7.49 -4.90
C GLY A 554 0.88 8.71 -4.44
N ARG A 555 1.46 9.91 -4.42
CA ARG A 555 0.74 11.16 -4.12
C ARG A 555 0.22 11.80 -5.40
N PRO A 556 -1.05 12.24 -5.45
CA PRO A 556 -1.53 13.05 -6.57
C PRO A 556 -0.71 14.35 -6.66
N LEU A 557 -0.22 14.70 -7.86
CA LEU A 557 0.55 15.92 -8.12
C LEU A 557 -0.24 17.21 -7.75
N ASN A 558 -1.54 17.10 -7.51
CA ASN A 558 -2.42 18.21 -7.14
C ASN A 558 -2.39 18.59 -5.64
N GLU A 559 -1.60 17.92 -4.80
CA GLU A 559 -1.27 18.44 -3.45
C GLU A 559 -0.14 19.47 -3.48
N ILE A 560 -0.17 20.41 -4.43
CA ILE A 560 0.43 21.71 -4.15
C ILE A 560 -0.54 22.38 -3.20
N LYS A 561 -0.34 22.21 -1.88
CA LYS A 561 -0.98 23.06 -0.88
C LYS A 561 -0.69 24.49 -1.31
N LYS A 562 -1.70 25.19 -1.85
CA LYS A 562 -1.58 26.61 -2.17
C LYS A 562 -1.11 27.28 -0.89
N THR A 563 0.13 27.78 -0.89
CA THR A 563 0.68 28.50 0.25
C THR A 563 -0.33 29.58 0.58
N PRO A 564 -0.96 29.53 1.78
CA PRO A 564 -2.00 30.47 2.10
C PRO A 564 -1.51 31.90 1.89
N TYR A 565 -2.30 32.75 1.23
CA TYR A 565 -1.89 34.12 0.91
C TYR A 565 -1.44 34.92 2.15
N TYR A 566 -1.91 34.53 3.34
CA TYR A 566 -1.50 35.12 4.62
C TYR A 566 -0.02 34.89 4.95
N LEU A 567 0.64 33.83 4.47
CA LEU A 567 2.07 33.62 4.68
C LEU A 567 2.92 34.63 3.88
N TYR A 568 2.46 35.04 2.70
CA TYR A 568 3.08 36.15 1.96
C TYR A 568 2.87 37.48 2.69
N LEU A 569 1.68 37.72 3.25
CA LEU A 569 1.41 38.88 4.10
C LEU A 569 2.31 38.92 5.34
N VAL A 570 2.49 37.79 6.04
CA VAL A 570 3.41 37.68 7.20
C VAL A 570 4.86 37.93 6.78
N GLY A 571 5.27 37.42 5.61
CA GLY A 571 6.60 37.69 5.04
C GLY A 571 6.82 39.17 4.72
N ILE A 572 5.82 39.84 4.14
CA ILE A 572 5.85 41.29 3.88
C ILE A 572 5.90 42.07 5.20
N LEU A 573 5.12 41.68 6.21
CA LEU A 573 5.10 42.33 7.53
C LEU A 573 6.43 42.19 8.26
N ALA A 574 7.06 41.01 8.19
CA ALA A 574 8.39 40.76 8.74
C ALA A 574 9.44 41.59 8.01
N LEU A 575 9.36 41.72 6.68
CA LEU A 575 10.26 42.56 5.89
C LEU A 575 10.11 44.05 6.27
N LEU A 576 8.89 44.52 6.45
CA LEU A 576 8.60 45.88 6.91
C LEU A 576 9.12 46.14 8.33
N LEU A 577 9.00 45.17 9.25
CA LEU A 577 9.58 45.26 10.60
C LEU A 577 11.11 45.32 10.57
N VAL A 578 11.77 44.55 9.72
CA VAL A 578 13.23 44.60 9.55
C VAL A 578 13.66 45.94 8.93
N LEU A 579 12.92 46.46 7.95
CA LEU A 579 13.16 47.78 7.37
C LEU A 579 12.95 48.90 8.40
N ALA A 580 11.89 48.83 9.21
CA ALA A 580 11.62 49.76 10.29
C ALA A 580 12.70 49.70 11.38
N MET A 581 13.18 48.50 11.73
CA MET A 581 14.26 48.31 12.70
C MET A 581 15.61 48.79 12.15
N ALA A 582 15.89 48.59 10.86
CA ALA A 582 17.07 49.13 10.20
C ALA A 582 17.04 50.67 10.10
N LEU A 583 15.85 51.25 9.85
CA LEU A 583 15.62 52.70 9.89
C LEU A 583 15.78 53.25 11.32
N TYR A 584 15.22 52.57 12.33
CA TYR A 584 15.37 52.92 13.74
C TYR A 584 16.83 52.91 14.19
N ILE A 585 17.61 51.88 13.82
CA ILE A 585 19.05 51.80 14.12
C ILE A 585 19.84 52.88 13.36
N LYS A 586 19.41 53.29 12.17
CA LYS A 586 20.00 54.45 11.46
C LYS A 586 19.68 55.78 12.14
N LEU A 587 18.49 55.92 12.71
CA LEU A 587 18.03 57.14 13.39
C LEU A 587 18.54 57.25 14.84
N SER A 588 18.77 56.13 15.53
CA SER A 588 19.26 56.10 16.91
C SER A 588 20.78 56.31 17.04
N LYS A 589 21.54 56.24 15.93
CA LYS A 589 22.98 56.57 15.89
C LYS A 589 23.32 58.06 16.00
N LYS A 590 22.34 58.94 16.24
CA LYS A 590 22.56 60.41 16.36
C LYS A 590 22.31 61.02 17.75
N LYS A 591 22.15 60.24 18.81
CA LYS A 591 22.15 60.77 20.19
C LYS A 591 22.89 59.85 21.18
N VAL A 592 24.06 60.32 21.58
CA VAL A 592 24.83 60.00 22.80
C VAL A 592 24.43 61.13 23.80
N ARG A 593 24.28 61.02 25.13
CA ARG A 593 24.87 60.24 26.24
C ARG A 593 24.09 60.52 27.56
N GLU A 594 24.54 59.86 28.64
CA GLU A 594 24.40 60.15 30.11
C GLU A 594 23.17 59.57 30.86
N ASP A 595 23.26 58.99 32.07
CA ASP A 595 24.40 58.52 32.88
C ASP A 595 23.95 57.56 34.04
N LEU A 596 24.88 56.67 34.42
CA LEU A 596 25.17 55.90 35.65
C LEU A 596 24.17 55.69 36.82
N LYS A 597 24.09 54.43 37.32
CA LYS A 597 24.63 53.97 38.64
C LYS A 597 24.42 52.45 38.91
N GLN A 598 25.47 51.76 39.39
CA GLN A 598 25.48 50.46 40.11
C GLN A 598 25.86 50.70 41.60
N PRO A 599 25.74 49.74 42.55
CA PRO A 599 26.70 48.61 42.79
C PRO A 599 26.01 47.23 43.03
N LEU A 600 26.55 46.05 42.63
CA LEU A 600 27.54 45.13 43.27
C LEU A 600 27.06 44.56 44.64
N VAL A 601 27.15 43.30 45.08
CA VAL A 601 27.79 41.99 44.72
C VAL A 601 27.23 40.92 45.68
N GLY A 602 27.24 39.61 45.33
CA GLY A 602 27.49 38.55 46.34
C GLY A 602 26.67 37.24 46.27
N ASN A 603 27.14 36.28 45.46
CA ASN A 603 27.42 34.86 45.77
C ASN A 603 26.57 33.96 46.72
N VAL A 604 26.31 32.74 46.20
CA VAL A 604 26.43 31.38 46.82
C VAL A 604 25.18 30.62 47.34
N GLU A 605 24.97 29.45 46.69
CA GLU A 605 24.51 28.11 47.13
C GLU A 605 23.07 27.71 47.53
N LEU A 606 22.85 26.41 47.30
CA LEU A 606 21.70 25.51 47.45
C LEU A 606 21.00 25.53 48.82
N HIS A 607 19.67 25.35 48.86
CA HIS A 607 19.03 24.19 49.50
C HIS A 607 17.51 24.10 49.23
N ASP A 608 17.02 22.86 49.38
CA ASP A 608 15.63 22.38 49.32
C ASP A 608 14.68 22.96 50.40
N ILE A 609 13.39 22.62 50.22
CA ILE A 609 12.37 22.19 51.21
C ILE A 609 11.09 23.06 51.35
N ALA A 610 9.98 22.32 51.21
CA ALA A 610 8.65 22.41 51.83
C ALA A 610 7.61 23.46 51.40
N LEU A 611 6.51 22.88 50.93
CA LEU A 611 5.14 23.36 51.03
C LEU A 611 4.73 23.50 52.51
N SER A 612 4.05 24.59 52.83
CA SER A 612 3.34 24.82 54.09
C SER A 612 1.85 24.59 53.92
N ASP A 613 1.31 23.73 54.79
CA ASP A 613 -0.10 23.58 55.11
C ASP A 613 -0.62 24.76 55.94
N ILE A 614 -1.89 25.10 55.74
CA ILE A 614 -2.73 25.76 56.76
C ILE A 614 -4.10 25.07 56.78
N SER A 615 -4.34 24.33 57.87
CA SER A 615 -5.63 23.83 58.37
C SER A 615 -6.51 24.97 58.92
N ILE A 616 -7.84 24.83 59.09
CA ILE A 616 -8.62 24.31 60.25
C ILE A 616 -10.12 24.68 59.95
N PRO A 617 -11.21 24.20 60.61
CA PRO A 617 -11.66 22.88 61.12
C PRO A 617 -13.06 22.45 60.57
N SER A 618 -13.51 21.24 60.88
CA SER A 618 -14.96 20.92 60.96
C SER A 618 -15.24 19.87 62.05
N GLU A 619 -16.08 20.23 63.03
CA GLU A 619 -16.82 19.37 63.97
C GLU A 619 -18.29 19.89 63.90
N LYS A 620 -19.39 19.15 63.99
CA LYS A 620 -19.78 17.78 64.39
C LYS A 620 -21.20 17.58 63.83
N SER A 621 -21.61 16.34 63.55
CA SER A 621 -22.85 15.73 64.07
C SER A 621 -23.13 14.39 63.40
N ASN A 622 -23.27 13.36 64.22
CA ASN A 622 -23.73 12.02 63.87
C ASN A 622 -25.21 12.03 63.45
N LEU A 623 -25.59 11.07 62.59
CA LEU A 623 -26.67 10.08 62.80
C LEU A 623 -26.83 9.25 61.51
N PHE A 624 -26.45 7.97 61.57
CA PHE A 624 -26.76 7.00 60.53
C PHE A 624 -28.28 6.81 60.39
N PRO A 625 -28.75 6.52 59.18
CA PRO A 625 -29.27 5.18 58.99
C PRO A 625 -28.56 4.48 57.83
N SER A 626 -28.32 3.20 58.03
CA SER A 626 -27.98 2.20 57.02
C SER A 626 -28.79 2.40 55.75
N VAL A 627 -28.21 3.06 54.76
CA VAL A 627 -28.67 2.98 53.38
C VAL A 627 -28.04 1.73 52.82
N SER A 628 -28.87 0.77 52.41
CA SER A 628 -28.49 -0.33 51.55
C SER A 628 -27.68 0.22 50.37
N SER A 629 -26.35 0.22 50.46
CA SER A 629 -25.50 0.64 49.35
C SER A 629 -25.80 -0.35 48.22
N LYS A 630 -26.27 0.17 47.09
CA LYS A 630 -26.36 -0.67 45.90
C LYS A 630 -24.92 -1.03 45.54
N PRO A 631 -24.63 -2.30 45.20
CA PRO A 631 -23.31 -2.65 44.72
C PRO A 631 -22.99 -1.78 43.50
N ILE A 632 -21.74 -1.36 43.40
CA ILE A 632 -21.22 -0.64 42.24
C ILE A 632 -21.46 -1.50 41.00
N GLN A 633 -21.96 -0.92 39.91
CA GLN A 633 -22.31 -1.69 38.71
C GLN A 633 -21.44 -1.28 37.53
N LEU A 634 -20.67 -2.24 37.00
CA LEU A 634 -19.85 -2.09 35.82
C LEU A 634 -20.42 -2.94 34.68
N PHE A 635 -20.86 -2.26 33.63
CA PHE A 635 -21.36 -2.89 32.42
C PHE A 635 -20.36 -2.73 31.27
N LEU A 636 -19.91 -3.86 30.74
CA LEU A 636 -19.05 -3.96 29.56
C LEU A 636 -19.83 -4.46 28.33
N PHE A 637 -20.96 -5.15 28.49
CA PHE A 637 -21.86 -5.49 27.39
C PHE A 637 -22.70 -4.28 26.97
N GLY A 638 -22.68 -3.99 25.67
CA GLY A 638 -23.19 -2.74 25.11
C GLY A 638 -22.19 -1.60 25.29
N ASN A 639 -22.67 -0.43 25.73
CA ASN A 639 -21.79 0.70 26.04
C ASN A 639 -21.16 0.56 27.42
N LEU A 640 -19.93 1.06 27.58
CA LEU A 640 -19.32 1.18 28.90
C LEU A 640 -20.21 2.04 29.81
N GLN A 641 -20.65 1.47 30.93
CA GLN A 641 -21.35 2.19 31.99
C GLN A 641 -20.78 1.76 33.33
N LEU A 642 -20.48 2.72 34.19
CA LEU A 642 -19.99 2.47 35.55
C LEU A 642 -20.81 3.33 36.49
N PHE A 643 -21.50 2.70 37.44
CA PHE A 643 -22.34 3.37 38.42
C PHE A 643 -21.72 3.22 39.80
N ASP A 644 -21.57 4.34 40.53
CA ASP A 644 -21.13 4.35 41.93
C ASP A 644 -22.22 3.83 42.89
N GLU A 645 -21.93 3.82 44.19
CA GLU A 645 -22.85 3.35 45.24
C GLU A 645 -24.14 4.18 45.32
N GLU A 646 -24.08 5.46 44.91
CA GLU A 646 -25.22 6.37 44.80
C GLU A 646 -26.05 6.15 43.52
N GLY A 647 -25.56 5.31 42.59
CA GLY A 647 -26.20 5.05 41.29
C GLY A 647 -25.95 6.14 40.25
N THR A 648 -24.95 6.99 40.45
CA THR A 648 -24.51 8.01 39.48
C THR A 648 -23.61 7.37 38.43
N GLU A 649 -23.86 7.68 37.16
CA GLU A 649 -23.01 7.21 36.06
C GLU A 649 -21.69 7.99 36.04
N VAL A 650 -20.60 7.32 36.38
CA VAL A 650 -19.26 7.92 36.56
C VAL A 650 -18.30 7.61 35.40
N SER A 651 -18.62 6.72 34.46
CA SER A 651 -17.69 6.37 33.35
C SER A 651 -17.38 7.55 32.42
N LYS A 652 -18.26 8.57 32.39
CA LYS A 652 -18.05 9.83 31.66
C LYS A 652 -16.96 10.73 32.26
N GLN A 653 -16.59 10.53 33.52
CA GLN A 653 -15.53 11.31 34.19
C GLN A 653 -14.12 10.89 33.75
N LEU A 654 -13.98 9.69 33.19
CA LEU A 654 -12.73 9.20 32.61
C LEU A 654 -12.44 9.92 31.29
N SER A 655 -11.30 10.61 31.21
CA SER A 655 -10.80 11.14 29.94
C SER A 655 -10.55 10.00 28.95
N PRO A 656 -10.57 10.24 27.62
CA PRO A 656 -10.45 9.17 26.62
C PRO A 656 -9.27 8.22 26.86
N LEU A 657 -8.09 8.77 27.14
CA LEU A 657 -6.88 7.96 27.39
C LEU A 657 -6.90 7.20 28.73
N VAL A 658 -7.48 7.79 29.79
CA VAL A 658 -7.59 7.11 31.09
C VAL A 658 -8.66 6.02 31.02
N LYS A 659 -9.73 6.24 30.24
CA LYS A 659 -10.75 5.24 29.93
C LYS A 659 -10.16 4.05 29.17
N GLU A 660 -9.35 4.32 28.15
CA GLU A 660 -8.65 3.27 27.40
C GLU A 660 -7.69 2.47 28.30
N LEU A 661 -6.88 3.16 29.12
CA LEU A 661 -5.99 2.55 30.11
C LEU A 661 -6.75 1.68 31.12
N PHE A 662 -7.88 2.18 31.63
CA PHE A 662 -8.75 1.45 32.55
C PHE A 662 -9.24 0.14 31.93
N LEU A 663 -9.84 0.21 30.74
CA LEU A 663 -10.40 -0.96 30.04
C LEU A 663 -9.32 -1.97 29.67
N LEU A 664 -8.16 -1.50 29.25
CA LEU A 664 -7.05 -2.35 28.88
C LEU A 664 -6.53 -3.15 30.09
N ILE A 665 -6.28 -2.49 31.22
CA ILE A 665 -5.86 -3.20 32.44
C ILE A 665 -6.98 -4.12 32.94
N LEU A 666 -8.22 -3.65 32.94
CA LEU A 666 -9.38 -4.41 33.41
C LEU A 666 -9.59 -5.71 32.61
N LEU A 667 -9.68 -5.63 31.28
CA LEU A 667 -9.94 -6.80 30.44
C LEU A 667 -8.81 -7.83 30.52
N TYR A 668 -7.55 -7.39 30.60
CA TYR A 668 -6.45 -8.30 30.87
C TYR A 668 -6.57 -8.93 32.25
N SER A 669 -6.93 -8.16 33.29
CA SER A 669 -7.12 -8.69 34.64
C SER A 669 -8.24 -9.75 34.70
N LEU A 670 -9.34 -9.55 33.95
CA LEU A 670 -10.49 -10.44 33.96
C LEU A 670 -10.32 -11.69 33.10
N ARG A 671 -9.62 -11.59 31.96
CA ARG A 671 -9.59 -12.65 30.93
C ARG A 671 -8.24 -13.34 30.78
N ARG A 672 -7.14 -12.71 31.22
CA ARG A 672 -5.77 -13.21 31.09
C ARG A 672 -5.13 -13.16 32.48
N GLU A 673 -5.15 -14.26 33.22
CA GLU A 673 -4.87 -14.39 34.67
C GLU A 673 -3.61 -13.68 35.23
N GLY A 674 -2.71 -13.14 34.40
CA GLY A 674 -1.52 -12.38 34.81
C GLY A 674 -1.58 -10.85 34.70
N GLY A 675 -2.69 -10.24 34.24
CA GLY A 675 -2.76 -8.79 33.99
C GLY A 675 -1.89 -8.34 32.81
N ILE A 676 -1.54 -7.06 32.72
CA ILE A 676 -0.81 -6.49 31.57
C ILE A 676 0.53 -5.88 31.96
N SER A 677 1.60 -6.23 31.24
CA SER A 677 2.94 -5.72 31.53
C SER A 677 3.05 -4.21 31.27
N ALA A 678 3.88 -3.52 32.06
CA ALA A 678 4.12 -2.10 31.87
C ALA A 678 4.64 -1.76 30.45
N LYS A 679 5.46 -2.65 29.87
CA LYS A 679 5.98 -2.52 28.51
C LYS A 679 4.85 -2.59 27.46
N MET A 680 3.93 -3.54 27.63
CA MET A 680 2.79 -3.70 26.73
C MET A 680 1.81 -2.51 26.83
N LEU A 681 1.62 -1.93 28.02
CA LEU A 681 0.88 -0.67 28.17
C LEU A 681 1.54 0.48 27.38
N ASP A 682 2.87 0.58 27.41
CA ASP A 682 3.59 1.61 26.67
C ASP A 682 3.47 1.43 25.16
N GLU A 683 3.57 0.19 24.69
CA GLU A 683 3.45 -0.17 23.28
C GLU A 683 2.04 0.09 22.74
N ILE A 684 0.99 -0.18 23.54
CA ILE A 684 -0.40 0.03 23.13
C ILE A 684 -0.79 1.51 23.18
N LEU A 685 -0.57 2.19 24.32
CA LEU A 685 -1.12 3.54 24.55
C LEU A 685 -0.18 4.68 24.15
N TRP A 686 1.13 4.43 24.14
CA TRP A 686 2.15 5.44 23.84
C TRP A 686 3.11 4.95 22.74
N PHE A 687 2.54 4.27 21.74
CA PHE A 687 3.25 3.80 20.56
C PHE A 687 4.09 4.91 19.90
N GLY A 688 5.34 4.58 19.55
CA GLY A 688 6.30 5.51 18.95
C GLY A 688 6.89 6.59 19.89
N LYS A 689 6.52 6.60 21.18
CA LYS A 689 7.19 7.48 22.18
C LYS A 689 8.46 6.81 22.71
N SER A 690 9.46 7.62 23.04
CA SER A 690 10.66 7.09 23.71
C SER A 690 10.30 6.52 25.07
N GLU A 691 11.07 5.55 25.54
CA GLU A 691 10.82 4.86 26.82
C GLU A 691 10.68 5.86 28.00
N ARG A 692 11.48 6.93 28.01
CA ARG A 692 11.37 8.00 29.02
C ARG A 692 10.03 8.73 28.95
N ILE A 693 9.56 9.07 27.76
CA ILE A 693 8.29 9.80 27.56
C ILE A 693 7.10 8.88 27.87
N ALA A 694 7.12 7.64 27.36
CA ALA A 694 6.09 6.65 27.61
C ALA A 694 5.96 6.34 29.11
N ARG A 695 7.08 6.10 29.80
CA ARG A 695 7.13 5.89 31.25
C ARG A 695 6.54 7.07 32.02
N ASN A 696 6.91 8.31 31.66
CA ASN A 696 6.37 9.51 32.31
C ASN A 696 4.86 9.64 32.09
N ASN A 697 4.39 9.47 30.85
CA ASN A 697 2.98 9.52 30.52
C ASN A 697 2.19 8.42 31.22
N ARG A 698 2.73 7.19 31.28
CA ARG A 698 2.14 6.07 32.02
C ARG A 698 2.00 6.42 33.49
N SER A 699 3.07 6.87 34.15
CA SER A 699 3.02 7.24 35.56
C SER A 699 1.94 8.28 35.85
N VAL A 700 1.81 9.30 34.99
CA VAL A 700 0.77 10.34 35.14
C VAL A 700 -0.64 9.78 34.94
N ASN A 701 -0.88 8.97 33.91
CA ASN A 701 -2.21 8.43 33.64
C ASN A 701 -2.61 7.32 34.63
N ILE A 702 -1.65 6.51 35.11
CA ILE A 702 -1.85 5.57 36.21
C ILE A 702 -2.23 6.31 37.49
N ALA A 703 -1.59 7.43 37.81
CA ALA A 703 -1.98 8.23 38.98
C ALA A 703 -3.41 8.78 38.84
N LYS A 704 -3.80 9.25 37.65
CA LYS A 704 -5.18 9.68 37.37
C LYS A 704 -6.18 8.54 37.51
N LEU A 705 -5.85 7.36 36.96
CA LEU A 705 -6.69 6.18 37.07
C LEU A 705 -6.84 5.74 38.52
N LYS A 706 -5.73 5.68 39.27
CA LYS A 706 -5.73 5.34 40.69
C LYS A 706 -6.62 6.30 41.48
N ASN A 707 -6.47 7.61 41.29
CA ASN A 707 -7.33 8.60 41.95
C ASN A 707 -8.81 8.45 41.62
N PHE A 708 -9.15 7.97 40.41
CA PHE A 708 -10.52 7.68 40.04
C PHE A 708 -11.05 6.42 40.73
N LEU A 709 -10.27 5.33 40.72
CA LEU A 709 -10.64 4.05 41.34
C LEU A 709 -10.73 4.16 42.87
N ASP A 710 -9.81 4.90 43.50
CA ASP A 710 -9.80 5.13 44.95
C ASP A 710 -11.06 5.87 45.43
N ARG A 711 -11.74 6.65 44.57
CA ARG A 711 -13.01 7.33 44.90
C ARG A 711 -14.21 6.40 44.89
N LEU A 712 -14.17 5.36 44.08
CA LEU A 712 -15.26 4.41 43.97
C LEU A 712 -15.25 3.42 45.13
N ASN A 713 -14.13 3.29 45.84
CA ASN A 713 -13.88 2.18 46.76
C ASN A 713 -13.97 0.83 46.00
N HIS A 714 -13.59 -0.28 46.64
CA HIS A 714 -13.76 -1.64 46.09
C HIS A 714 -12.99 -2.03 44.79
N PHE A 715 -12.27 -1.09 44.15
CA PHE A 715 -11.26 -1.37 43.12
C PHE A 715 -9.85 -1.13 43.66
N ARG A 716 -8.92 -2.05 43.39
CA ARG A 716 -7.49 -1.88 43.75
C ARG A 716 -6.60 -2.04 42.53
N LEU A 717 -5.95 -0.94 42.12
CA LEU A 717 -4.94 -0.97 41.07
C LEU A 717 -3.60 -1.43 41.64
N ASN A 718 -3.20 -2.65 41.31
CA ASN A 718 -2.00 -3.28 41.80
C ASN A 718 -0.95 -3.47 40.70
N LYS A 719 0.32 -3.49 41.11
CA LYS A 719 1.45 -3.82 40.24
C LYS A 719 2.25 -4.95 40.87
N ASP A 720 2.13 -6.15 40.32
CA ASP A 720 2.81 -7.35 40.80
C ASP A 720 3.80 -7.85 39.74
N SER A 721 5.06 -8.07 40.11
CA SER A 721 6.10 -8.65 39.25
C SER A 721 6.24 -7.98 37.86
N GLY A 722 5.91 -6.68 37.76
CA GLY A 722 5.97 -5.89 36.52
C GLY A 722 4.66 -5.80 35.71
N TYR A 723 3.60 -6.48 36.16
CA TYR A 723 2.27 -6.50 35.55
C TYR A 723 1.28 -5.66 36.35
N TRP A 724 0.47 -4.89 35.64
CA TRP A 724 -0.63 -4.11 36.19
C TRP A 724 -1.91 -4.93 36.16
N ARG A 725 -2.66 -4.87 37.27
CA ARG A 725 -3.97 -5.51 37.42
C ARG A 725 -4.94 -4.64 38.21
N ILE A 726 -6.22 -4.79 37.95
CA ILE A 726 -7.30 -4.22 38.76
C ILE A 726 -7.96 -5.36 39.50
N ASP A 727 -7.77 -5.39 40.82
CA ASP A 727 -8.45 -6.34 41.70
C ASP A 727 -9.80 -5.72 42.10
N ILE A 728 -10.87 -6.51 41.99
CA ILE A 728 -12.26 -6.09 42.22
C ILE A 728 -12.80 -6.90 43.39
N ASP A 729 -13.46 -6.22 44.33
CA ASP A 729 -14.20 -6.87 45.40
C ASP A 729 -15.53 -7.45 44.87
N PRO A 730 -15.69 -8.78 44.79
CA PRO A 730 -16.85 -9.41 44.17
C PRO A 730 -18.13 -9.27 45.01
N GLU A 731 -18.04 -8.95 46.31
CA GLU A 731 -19.22 -8.76 47.16
C GLU A 731 -19.83 -7.36 46.98
N SER A 732 -19.02 -6.38 46.57
CA SER A 732 -19.40 -4.97 46.52
C SER A 732 -19.52 -4.42 45.09
N VAL A 733 -18.96 -5.12 44.09
CA VAL A 733 -18.98 -4.69 42.68
C VAL A 733 -19.59 -5.76 41.79
N TYR A 734 -20.70 -5.43 41.14
CA TYR A 734 -21.26 -6.22 40.05
C TYR A 734 -20.54 -5.89 38.74
N VAL A 735 -19.97 -6.90 38.08
CA VAL A 735 -19.38 -6.79 36.74
C VAL A 735 -20.04 -7.81 35.82
N ASP A 736 -20.73 -7.33 34.79
CA ASP A 736 -21.48 -8.17 33.85
C ASP A 736 -20.59 -9.18 33.09
N TYR A 737 -19.32 -8.83 32.84
CA TYR A 737 -18.33 -9.71 32.23
C TYR A 737 -17.85 -10.84 33.15
N ILE A 738 -17.71 -10.58 34.46
CA ILE A 738 -17.41 -11.65 35.44
C ILE A 738 -18.59 -12.62 35.50
N HIS A 739 -19.81 -12.07 35.49
CA HIS A 739 -21.02 -12.88 35.47
C HIS A 739 -21.10 -13.78 34.22
N TYR A 740 -20.76 -13.23 33.04
CA TYR A 740 -20.63 -14.00 31.80
C TYR A 740 -19.61 -15.16 31.93
N ILE A 741 -18.41 -14.91 32.46
CA ILE A 741 -17.40 -15.97 32.64
C ILE A 741 -17.92 -17.08 33.57
N ASN A 742 -18.58 -16.72 34.66
CA ASN A 742 -19.15 -17.67 35.62
C ASN A 742 -20.27 -18.52 35.00
N ILE A 743 -21.06 -17.97 34.08
CA ILE A 743 -22.07 -18.73 33.33
C ILE A 743 -21.41 -19.78 32.44
N LEU A 744 -20.32 -19.43 31.72
CA LEU A 744 -19.64 -20.35 30.81
C LEU A 744 -18.91 -21.50 31.49
N GLN A 745 -18.43 -21.31 32.73
CA GLN A 745 -17.71 -22.34 33.47
C GLN A 745 -18.61 -23.44 34.04
N ASN A 746 -19.93 -23.22 34.11
CA ASN A 746 -20.89 -24.18 34.65
C ASN A 746 -21.44 -25.13 33.57
N GLN A 747 -21.04 -26.41 33.62
CA GLN A 747 -21.39 -27.42 32.61
C GLN A 747 -22.89 -27.82 32.60
N THR A 748 -23.63 -27.55 33.65
CA THR A 748 -25.09 -27.78 33.75
C THR A 748 -25.83 -26.47 33.97
N ALA A 749 -26.27 -25.84 32.89
CA ALA A 749 -27.02 -24.60 32.96
C ALA A 749 -28.45 -24.82 33.48
N THR A 750 -28.79 -24.22 34.62
CA THR A 750 -30.16 -24.12 35.13
C THR A 750 -30.99 -23.16 34.28
N ALA A 751 -32.33 -23.25 34.34
CA ALA A 751 -33.22 -22.35 33.60
C ALA A 751 -32.97 -20.86 33.92
N GLN A 752 -32.61 -20.56 35.17
CA GLN A 752 -32.27 -19.20 35.62
C GLN A 752 -30.97 -18.69 34.98
N GLN A 753 -29.91 -19.52 34.95
CA GLN A 753 -28.62 -19.14 34.32
C GLN A 753 -28.74 -18.87 32.82
N VAL A 754 -29.68 -19.54 32.14
CA VAL A 754 -29.99 -19.29 30.73
C VAL A 754 -30.69 -17.94 30.55
N GLU A 755 -31.64 -17.60 31.42
CA GLU A 755 -32.29 -16.29 31.38
C GLU A 755 -31.29 -15.16 31.68
N ASP A 756 -30.43 -15.35 32.68
CA ASP A 756 -29.37 -14.39 33.04
C ASP A 756 -28.40 -14.17 31.85
N PHE A 757 -28.03 -15.24 31.15
CA PHE A 757 -27.25 -15.16 29.90
C PHE A 757 -27.97 -14.34 28.83
N PHE A 758 -29.28 -14.54 28.63
CA PHE A 758 -30.05 -13.77 27.66
C PHE A 758 -30.13 -12.28 28.02
N GLN A 759 -30.25 -11.94 29.31
CA GLN A 759 -30.26 -10.55 29.76
C GLN A 759 -28.91 -9.87 29.50
N LEU A 760 -27.78 -10.57 29.66
CA LEU A 760 -26.46 -10.06 29.33
C LEU A 760 -26.32 -9.74 27.83
N ILE A 761 -26.60 -10.72 26.96
CA ILE A 761 -26.40 -10.56 25.51
C ILE A 761 -27.37 -9.56 24.88
N LYS A 762 -28.56 -9.37 25.49
CA LYS A 762 -29.55 -8.38 25.04
C LYS A 762 -29.03 -6.95 25.09
N ARG A 763 -28.03 -6.67 25.94
CA ARG A 763 -27.37 -5.35 26.01
C ARG A 763 -26.51 -5.04 24.78
N GLY A 764 -26.14 -6.06 24.00
CA GLY A 764 -25.38 -5.92 22.76
C GLY A 764 -23.90 -6.32 22.89
N PRO A 765 -23.11 -6.11 21.82
CA PRO A 765 -21.69 -6.48 21.76
C PRO A 765 -20.86 -5.83 22.88
N LEU A 766 -19.75 -6.49 23.25
CA LEU A 766 -18.78 -5.96 24.21
C LEU A 766 -18.29 -4.58 23.76
N LEU A 767 -18.48 -3.55 24.60
CA LEU A 767 -17.96 -2.19 24.40
C LEU A 767 -18.28 -1.63 23.00
N GLN A 768 -19.55 -1.69 22.61
CA GLN A 768 -20.07 -1.48 21.26
C GLN A 768 -19.55 -0.21 20.57
N ASN A 769 -19.55 0.93 21.26
CA ASN A 769 -19.16 2.24 20.70
C ASN A 769 -17.67 2.60 20.87
N LEU A 770 -16.82 1.66 21.30
CA LEU A 770 -15.38 1.89 21.45
C LEU A 770 -14.61 1.15 20.36
N GLU A 771 -13.79 1.88 19.61
CA GLU A 771 -13.02 1.39 18.45
C GLU A 771 -11.51 1.47 18.74
N PHE A 772 -11.06 0.76 19.77
CA PHE A 772 -9.63 0.62 20.06
C PHE A 772 -9.05 -0.58 19.31
N ASP A 773 -7.94 -0.42 18.60
CA ASP A 773 -7.32 -1.50 17.80
C ASP A 773 -7.05 -2.78 18.61
N TRP A 774 -6.63 -2.64 19.88
CA TRP A 774 -6.34 -3.79 20.76
C TRP A 774 -7.60 -4.49 21.29
N LEU A 775 -8.76 -3.84 21.22
CA LEU A 775 -10.02 -4.34 21.77
C LEU A 775 -10.70 -5.33 20.81
N ASP A 776 -10.41 -5.26 19.51
CA ASP A 776 -10.98 -6.13 18.48
C ASP A 776 -10.76 -7.62 18.77
N GLY A 777 -9.60 -7.98 19.30
CA GLY A 777 -9.29 -9.35 19.70
C GLY A 777 -10.24 -9.88 20.79
N PHE A 778 -10.51 -9.07 21.82
CA PHE A 778 -11.44 -9.43 22.89
C PHE A 778 -12.89 -9.49 22.40
N LYS A 779 -13.31 -8.53 21.56
CA LYS A 779 -14.65 -8.53 20.97
C LYS A 779 -14.88 -9.76 20.10
N SER A 780 -13.91 -10.10 19.25
CA SER A 780 -14.00 -11.24 18.34
C SER A 780 -14.08 -12.58 19.10
N GLU A 781 -13.17 -12.80 20.06
CA GLU A 781 -13.16 -14.01 20.89
C GLU A 781 -14.51 -14.21 21.61
N LEU A 782 -15.01 -13.15 22.26
CA LEU A 782 -16.29 -13.20 22.97
C LEU A 782 -17.48 -13.38 22.03
N SER A 783 -17.53 -12.68 20.89
CA SER A 783 -18.60 -12.85 19.90
C SER A 783 -18.63 -14.29 19.38
N HIS A 784 -17.47 -14.89 19.09
CA HIS A 784 -17.39 -16.28 18.65
C HIS A 784 -17.90 -17.25 19.71
N GLU A 785 -17.52 -17.08 20.99
CA GLU A 785 -18.03 -17.91 22.09
C GLU A 785 -19.56 -17.82 22.23
N ILE A 786 -20.10 -16.60 22.23
CA ILE A 786 -21.54 -16.36 22.37
C ILE A 786 -22.30 -16.95 21.18
N ILE A 787 -21.83 -16.71 19.94
CA ILE A 787 -22.47 -17.23 18.73
C ILE A 787 -22.49 -18.76 18.75
N ASN A 788 -21.40 -19.41 19.16
CA ASN A 788 -21.35 -20.88 19.26
C ASN A 788 -22.36 -21.42 20.28
N VAL A 789 -22.49 -20.78 21.45
CA VAL A 789 -23.50 -21.15 22.46
C VAL A 789 -24.91 -20.97 21.89
N LEU A 790 -25.20 -19.83 21.24
CA LEU A 790 -26.51 -19.54 20.67
C LEU A 790 -26.88 -20.50 19.53
N LEU A 791 -25.96 -20.78 18.60
CA LEU A 791 -26.16 -21.75 17.52
C LEU A 791 -26.38 -23.16 18.06
N SER A 792 -25.58 -23.58 19.04
CA SER A 792 -25.75 -24.90 19.68
C SER A 792 -27.14 -25.06 20.30
N ARG A 793 -27.69 -23.98 20.87
CA ARG A 793 -29.03 -23.95 21.45
C ARG A 793 -30.11 -23.91 20.38
N ALA A 794 -29.95 -23.10 19.33
CA ALA A 794 -30.88 -23.02 18.21
C ALA A 794 -31.04 -24.35 17.45
N ARG A 795 -30.03 -25.23 17.49
CA ARG A 795 -30.06 -26.57 16.90
C ARG A 795 -30.81 -27.61 17.75
N LYS A 796 -31.22 -27.31 18.99
CA LYS A 796 -31.94 -28.28 19.84
C LYS A 796 -33.36 -28.54 19.33
N PRO A 797 -33.93 -29.75 19.55
CA PRO A 797 -35.30 -30.09 19.11
C PRO A 797 -36.38 -29.15 19.65
N GLU A 798 -36.17 -28.62 20.87
CA GLU A 798 -37.06 -27.67 21.52
C GLU A 798 -37.19 -26.34 20.73
N SER A 799 -36.13 -25.92 20.03
CA SER A 799 -36.11 -24.72 19.20
C SER A 799 -36.78 -24.92 17.84
N THR A 800 -36.81 -26.15 17.33
CA THR A 800 -37.56 -26.49 16.10
C THR A 800 -39.07 -26.48 16.31
N ILE A 801 -39.53 -26.65 17.56
CA ILE A 801 -40.95 -26.65 17.95
C ILE A 801 -41.47 -25.22 18.24
N ASN A 802 -40.60 -24.29 18.65
CA ASN A 802 -40.96 -22.90 18.95
C ASN A 802 -40.29 -21.90 17.98
N PRO A 803 -40.99 -21.47 16.91
CA PRO A 803 -40.47 -20.49 15.95
C PRO A 803 -40.07 -19.15 16.58
N GLU A 804 -40.74 -18.69 17.64
CA GLU A 804 -40.45 -17.40 18.27
C GLU A 804 -39.10 -17.43 19.00
N LEU A 805 -38.80 -18.52 19.71
CA LEU A 805 -37.50 -18.72 20.35
C LEU A 805 -36.36 -18.76 19.32
N THR A 806 -36.58 -19.42 18.17
CA THR A 806 -35.57 -19.48 17.10
C THR A 806 -35.33 -18.12 16.46
N ILE A 807 -36.38 -17.31 16.26
CA ILE A 807 -36.24 -15.93 15.78
C ILE A 807 -35.42 -15.11 16.77
N GLN A 808 -35.72 -15.21 18.07
CA GLN A 808 -35.01 -14.47 19.11
C GLN A 808 -33.53 -14.85 19.19
N LEU A 809 -33.20 -16.14 19.13
CA LEU A 809 -31.80 -16.61 19.11
C LEU A 809 -31.05 -16.11 17.89
N ALA A 810 -31.68 -16.15 16.72
CA ALA A 810 -31.08 -15.64 15.49
C ALA A 810 -30.90 -14.11 15.52
N ASP A 811 -31.83 -13.36 16.11
CA ASP A 811 -31.68 -11.92 16.34
C ASP A 811 -30.49 -11.60 17.22
N TYR A 812 -30.27 -12.38 18.29
CA TYR A 812 -29.07 -12.23 19.11
C TYR A 812 -27.81 -12.50 18.29
N ILE A 813 -27.74 -13.61 17.55
CA ILE A 813 -26.56 -13.91 16.71
C ILE A 813 -26.29 -12.77 15.73
N LEU A 814 -27.31 -12.27 15.04
CA LEU A 814 -27.18 -11.19 14.04
C LEU A 814 -26.80 -9.84 14.65
N ASN A 815 -27.02 -9.62 15.95
CA ASN A 815 -26.50 -8.44 16.64
C ASN A 815 -24.99 -8.51 16.89
N PHE A 816 -24.40 -9.72 17.02
CA PHE A 816 -22.96 -9.91 17.17
C PHE A 816 -22.26 -10.10 15.82
N ASP A 817 -22.93 -10.76 14.86
CA ASP A 817 -22.44 -11.04 13.50
C ASP A 817 -23.57 -10.83 12.48
N PRO A 818 -23.70 -9.61 11.91
CA PRO A 818 -24.77 -9.29 10.96
C PRO A 818 -24.76 -10.13 9.67
N VAL A 819 -23.63 -10.76 9.35
CA VAL A 819 -23.42 -11.56 8.14
C VAL A 819 -23.32 -13.06 8.44
N ASN A 820 -23.84 -13.49 9.59
CA ASN A 820 -23.91 -14.89 9.94
C ASN A 820 -24.90 -15.66 9.04
N GLU A 821 -24.39 -16.42 8.08
CA GLU A 821 -25.20 -17.15 7.10
C GLU A 821 -26.22 -18.10 7.77
N GLU A 822 -25.79 -18.83 8.80
CA GLU A 822 -26.62 -19.82 9.47
C GLU A 822 -27.78 -19.16 10.24
N ALA A 823 -27.52 -18.06 10.96
CA ALA A 823 -28.55 -17.33 11.68
C ALA A 823 -29.61 -16.73 10.76
N VAL A 824 -29.21 -16.19 9.60
CA VAL A 824 -30.17 -15.67 8.61
C VAL A 824 -31.06 -16.78 8.06
N ILE A 825 -30.49 -17.95 7.77
CA ILE A 825 -31.25 -19.11 7.30
C ILE A 825 -32.26 -19.55 8.37
N LEU A 826 -31.81 -19.72 9.61
CA LEU A 826 -32.66 -20.11 10.75
C LEU A 826 -33.80 -19.10 10.95
N LYS A 827 -33.49 -17.80 10.92
CA LYS A 827 -34.49 -16.72 11.09
C LYS A 827 -35.50 -16.69 9.96
N CYS A 828 -35.07 -16.81 8.71
CA CYS A 828 -35.97 -16.80 7.55
C CYS A 828 -36.95 -17.98 7.60
N ARG A 829 -36.45 -19.18 7.93
CA ARG A 829 -37.28 -20.39 8.08
C ARG A 829 -38.27 -20.26 9.23
N ALA A 830 -37.81 -19.81 10.39
CA ALA A 830 -38.69 -19.61 11.56
C ALA A 830 -39.76 -18.54 11.31
N LEU A 831 -39.42 -17.44 10.63
CA LEU A 831 -40.39 -16.44 10.19
C LEU A 831 -41.39 -17.01 9.18
N GLY A 832 -40.94 -17.88 8.26
CA GLY A 832 -41.81 -18.60 7.33
C GLY A 832 -42.81 -19.51 8.05
N LEU A 833 -42.35 -20.30 9.02
CA LEU A 833 -43.19 -21.16 9.86
C LEU A 833 -44.20 -20.35 10.69
N ALA A 834 -43.82 -19.14 11.13
CA ALA A 834 -44.69 -18.21 11.83
C ALA A 834 -45.65 -17.42 10.90
N GLY A 835 -45.69 -17.71 9.59
CA GLY A 835 -46.52 -17.02 8.60
C GLY A 835 -46.05 -15.59 8.25
N LYS A 836 -44.88 -15.18 8.72
CA LYS A 836 -44.30 -13.83 8.58
C LYS A 836 -43.41 -13.71 7.33
N HIS A 837 -43.89 -14.13 6.16
CA HIS A 837 -43.10 -14.22 4.93
C HIS A 837 -42.46 -12.88 4.48
N ALA A 838 -43.18 -11.75 4.64
CA ALA A 838 -42.64 -10.43 4.32
C ALA A 838 -41.41 -10.07 5.19
N LEU A 839 -41.44 -10.44 6.48
CA LEU A 839 -40.32 -10.23 7.40
C LEU A 839 -39.14 -11.14 7.05
N ALA A 840 -39.40 -12.39 6.62
CA ALA A 840 -38.35 -13.30 6.14
C ALA A 840 -37.63 -12.70 4.93
N LYS A 841 -38.40 -12.21 3.94
CA LYS A 841 -37.84 -11.57 2.73
C LYS A 841 -37.03 -10.31 3.07
N ASN A 842 -37.57 -9.43 3.91
CA ASN A 842 -36.85 -8.23 4.36
C ASN A 842 -35.56 -8.56 5.13
N THR A 843 -35.57 -9.62 5.94
CA THR A 843 -34.38 -10.09 6.66
C THR A 843 -33.30 -10.54 5.69
N PHE A 844 -33.67 -11.36 4.71
CA PHE A 844 -32.74 -11.82 3.67
C PHE A 844 -32.20 -10.66 2.82
N ASP A 845 -33.04 -9.73 2.39
CA ASP A 845 -32.62 -8.60 1.57
C ASP A 845 -31.70 -7.63 2.33
N ARG A 846 -31.90 -7.47 3.65
CA ARG A 846 -30.96 -6.73 4.51
C ARG A 846 -29.62 -7.44 4.60
N PHE A 847 -29.63 -8.74 4.88
CA PHE A 847 -28.42 -9.55 4.92
C PHE A 847 -27.64 -9.49 3.61
N MET A 848 -28.30 -9.55 2.44
CA MET A 848 -27.62 -9.40 1.15
C MET A 848 -26.89 -8.06 1.01
N LYS A 849 -27.48 -6.96 1.49
CA LYS A 849 -26.85 -5.64 1.48
C LYS A 849 -25.65 -5.58 2.41
N ASP A 850 -25.79 -6.11 3.63
CA ASP A 850 -24.74 -6.12 4.63
C ASP A 850 -23.57 -7.01 4.19
N TYR A 851 -23.88 -8.19 3.63
CA TYR A 851 -22.92 -9.14 3.06
C TYR A 851 -22.14 -8.53 1.89
N GLN A 852 -22.83 -7.86 0.95
CA GLN A 852 -22.18 -7.16 -0.16
C GLN A 852 -21.31 -5.99 0.32
N SER A 853 -21.76 -5.24 1.34
CA SER A 853 -21.01 -4.12 1.89
C SER A 853 -19.75 -4.57 2.62
N LEU A 854 -19.80 -5.70 3.31
CA LEU A 854 -18.68 -6.23 4.11
C LEU A 854 -17.69 -7.05 3.29
N TYR A 855 -18.16 -7.90 2.37
CA TYR A 855 -17.31 -8.83 1.61
C TYR A 855 -17.08 -8.43 0.16
N GLY A 856 -17.83 -7.48 -0.39
CA GLY A 856 -17.73 -7.09 -1.80
C GLY A 856 -18.24 -8.15 -2.79
N ASP A 857 -18.89 -9.20 -2.30
CA ASP A 857 -19.43 -10.33 -3.07
C ASP A 857 -20.91 -10.57 -2.72
N THR A 858 -21.62 -11.29 -3.58
CA THR A 858 -23.03 -11.67 -3.36
C THR A 858 -23.14 -13.06 -2.72
N PHE A 859 -23.99 -13.20 -1.71
CA PHE A 859 -24.25 -14.50 -1.09
C PHE A 859 -24.86 -15.49 -2.10
N LYS A 860 -24.31 -16.71 -2.14
CA LYS A 860 -24.56 -17.70 -3.20
C LYS A 860 -25.96 -18.28 -3.22
N ARG A 861 -26.64 -18.36 -2.07
CA ARG A 861 -27.97 -18.98 -1.97
C ARG A 861 -29.05 -17.93 -2.20
N THR A 862 -30.08 -18.29 -2.95
CA THR A 862 -31.23 -17.42 -3.22
C THR A 862 -32.28 -17.55 -2.10
N PHE A 863 -33.16 -16.55 -1.98
CA PHE A 863 -34.25 -16.58 -0.99
C PHE A 863 -35.10 -17.88 -1.07
N PRO A 864 -35.54 -18.36 -2.25
CA PRO A 864 -36.24 -19.65 -2.33
C PRO A 864 -35.41 -20.83 -1.78
N SER A 865 -34.13 -20.91 -2.15
CA SER A 865 -33.27 -22.04 -1.75
C SER A 865 -33.05 -22.17 -0.25
N ILE A 866 -33.10 -21.06 0.50
CA ILE A 866 -32.97 -21.11 1.97
C ILE A 866 -34.29 -21.46 2.66
N MET A 867 -35.43 -21.29 1.99
CA MET A 867 -36.76 -21.61 2.53
C MET A 867 -37.17 -23.08 2.31
N GLU A 868 -36.52 -23.80 1.38
CA GLU A 868 -36.87 -25.17 0.95
C GLU A 868 -36.25 -26.31 1.78
N GLY A 869 -35.29 -26.02 2.67
CA GLY A 869 -34.68 -27.02 3.55
C GLY A 869 -34.92 -26.73 5.01
#